data_AF-A0A3S8UMC5-F1
#
_entry.id   AF-A0A3S8UMC5-F1
#
_cell.length_a   1.000
_cell.length_b   1.000
_cell.length_c   1.000
_cell.angle_alpha   90.00
_cell.angle_beta   90.00
_cell.angle_gamma   90.00
#
_symmetry.space_group_name_H-M   'P 1'
#
loop_
_entity.id
_entity.type
_entity.pdbx_description
1 polymer ?
#
loop_
_entity_poly.entity_id
_entity_poly.type
_entity_poly.pdbx_seq_one_letter_code
_entity_poly.pdbx_strand_id
1 'polypeptide(L)'
;MKKPAATSLQVFRLSSVTALLLSFGLVGAVAGSLDDVSQPPPGDPSAYSDPPADPVAAAAALEALKSMPEANEGSLELSNGVYGDRSTVTTDNVLQPAQQTSRKYPTNGKPSPLFGAEPFTQQLLLLEEFGPEKLDPATPPYQLTFPPPILGPAPAQDPDIVARSSPNGNALEAFLTQPGLTPFPSQYANVLDRNPWKAQIEMFLNRNSVGSPAEGRPPGKGWSHQRWNEFYPQAAFKTAQAGARINQGLRDRKQLHGYSKGEFGPGGLYYQTSDIPTTLGTTKGIDTRFHPKMPLQNHKALWTFDGTFPIKLLMVRYGQPVLMRHYNALPIDPSANNGFGLHTISTHEHNGHSPAESDGFANAYFFPGQYYDYRWPIQLAGYDTINTRAQDPRAAFPCSPGETLYVNDSSPGLKTCENGSIKIRGDWRETMSTHWFHDHMLDFTAQNVYKGNAVMMNYYSAIDRGNEALQDGVNLRFPSGSAMPWGNRDYDVNLVVADKAWDANGQLWFNPFNTDGFLGDQILVNWQYQPKLKVRARSYRFRILNGSVSRYFKFAIVREVAGSSGEFKGPSGSNVSYNRVPFHMIGNDGNIMEHAVPFDGSMDLNGDGDRQDNNGILPLQGIAERYDIIVNFAKNGIKAGDKLYFVNLMEHETGKGPKQPIALADILSEKYKAVIKQTNNGPEWDKGDPAVGKFLQLLVQPYSGQDVSMDPALYEPAKPGKAEGLVMIPLTINPGNAADQTKLAAARHREFIFGRSDGTDSAPWTIKTDGGFGFSMDPRRISAAPQLASEATAAGFSGDGTLEVWKIKNGGNGWSHPVHVHFEEGVILSRDGKAPPEWEKWARKDVYRIGPDKDSSEEVEMAIRFREFAGTYMEHCHNTQHEDSSMLLRWDIEHPGQFQLMPTPLPGWDGVQYVNSAALPTFRKADGDGGGNEDPGNKPPVAVNDSAATSAGKPIVLNVLANDTDPDGNLPLTVSGLAQPDSGMGTVSSNGTQVTYTPPATVASPFTASFTYLARDAKGLESLAPATVSIAVSPAVQADTVVVSSASVQLRSNSRWTWEIVGTTSVASGNSIRVSTNTTSGPLDLGLATLTASGTGARWKLSVTTTGSGPASPPAVTVKSALGQTVTAPLSIK
;
A
#
# COMPACT_ATOMS: atom_id res chain seq x y z
N MET A 1 -57.48 29.43 41.62
CA MET A 1 -58.52 28.74 42.43
C MET A 1 -59.12 27.61 41.62
N LYS A 2 -59.24 26.44 42.26
CA LYS A 2 -60.21 25.35 42.05
C LYS A 2 -60.23 24.55 40.74
N LYS A 3 -59.62 23.36 40.82
CA LYS A 3 -60.24 22.04 40.54
C LYS A 3 -61.58 21.89 41.33
N PRO A 4 -62.56 21.02 40.96
CA PRO A 4 -62.41 19.55 41.14
C PRO A 4 -63.23 18.66 40.15
N ALA A 5 -62.76 17.43 39.84
CA ALA A 5 -63.21 16.11 40.36
C ALA A 5 -64.44 15.52 39.63
N ALA A 6 -64.65 14.20 39.45
CA ALA A 6 -63.86 12.96 39.59
C ALA A 6 -64.77 11.78 39.15
N THR A 7 -64.20 10.56 39.19
CA THR A 7 -64.84 9.23 39.43
C THR A 7 -65.62 8.55 38.29
N SER A 8 -65.58 7.21 38.08
CA SER A 8 -64.98 6.04 38.76
C SER A 8 -65.00 4.84 37.78
N LEU A 9 -63.91 4.08 37.60
CA LEU A 9 -63.54 2.78 38.23
C LEU A 9 -64.54 1.62 38.07
N GLN A 10 -64.08 0.48 37.53
CA GLN A 10 -63.70 -0.76 38.27
C GLN A 10 -63.37 -1.92 37.29
N VAL A 11 -62.56 -2.95 37.54
CA VAL A 11 -61.43 -3.33 38.43
C VAL A 11 -61.16 -4.83 38.18
N PHE A 12 -59.91 -5.28 38.38
CA PHE A 12 -59.43 -6.59 38.92
C PHE A 12 -58.24 -7.15 38.12
N ARG A 13 -57.15 -7.68 38.68
CA ARG A 13 -56.63 -7.86 40.06
C ARG A 13 -55.21 -8.43 39.88
N LEU A 14 -54.22 -8.04 40.68
CA LEU A 14 -53.06 -8.90 40.97
C LEU A 14 -52.44 -8.49 42.30
N SER A 15 -52.08 -9.52 43.07
CA SER A 15 -51.82 -9.52 44.50
C SER A 15 -50.39 -9.94 44.80
N SER A 16 -50.01 -9.63 46.04
CA SER A 16 -48.93 -10.16 46.90
C SER A 16 -47.54 -9.47 46.91
N VAL A 17 -47.40 -8.71 48.00
CA VAL A 17 -46.23 -8.21 48.75
C VAL A 17 -45.25 -9.32 49.17
N THR A 18 -43.93 -9.04 49.23
CA THR A 18 -43.09 -9.01 50.48
C THR A 18 -41.66 -8.54 50.16
N ALA A 19 -41.14 -7.69 51.03
CA ALA A 19 -39.89 -6.92 50.95
C ALA A 19 -38.66 -7.64 51.54
N LEU A 20 -37.45 -7.26 51.11
CA LEU A 20 -36.34 -6.95 52.03
C LEU A 20 -35.22 -6.14 51.34
N LEU A 21 -34.68 -5.17 52.09
CA LEU A 21 -33.67 -4.18 51.73
C LEU A 21 -32.33 -4.78 51.27
N LEU A 22 -31.73 -4.18 50.24
CA LEU A 22 -30.28 -4.17 50.03
C LEU A 22 -29.82 -2.75 49.69
N SER A 23 -28.84 -2.32 50.48
CA SER A 23 -28.00 -1.12 50.35
C SER A 23 -27.80 -0.63 48.92
N PHE A 24 -28.13 0.64 48.66
CA PHE A 24 -27.60 1.38 47.52
C PHE A 24 -26.08 1.57 47.70
N GLY A 25 -25.31 0.62 47.19
CA GLY A 25 -23.95 0.90 46.76
C GLY A 25 -24.02 1.87 45.58
N LEU A 26 -23.31 2.99 45.69
CA LEU A 26 -22.97 3.85 44.55
C LEU A 26 -22.18 3.01 43.54
N VAL A 27 -22.89 2.38 42.60
CA VAL A 27 -22.27 1.89 41.37
C VAL A 27 -22.00 3.12 40.54
N GLY A 28 -20.73 3.54 40.50
CA GLY A 28 -20.28 4.52 39.52
C GLY A 28 -20.69 4.02 38.14
N ALA A 29 -21.42 4.83 37.38
CA ALA A 29 -21.67 4.56 35.97
C ALA A 29 -20.32 4.56 35.26
N VAL A 30 -19.77 3.37 35.01
CA VAL A 30 -18.61 3.21 34.14
C VAL A 30 -19.13 3.47 32.72
N ALA A 31 -18.70 4.58 32.12
CA ALA A 31 -18.99 4.88 30.72
C ALA A 31 -18.39 3.76 29.84
N GLY A 32 -19.23 3.05 29.09
CA GLY A 32 -18.77 2.06 28.11
C GLY A 32 -18.03 2.72 26.94
N SER A 33 -17.28 1.93 26.16
CA SER A 33 -16.60 2.39 24.93
C SER A 33 -17.58 3.12 23.99
N LEU A 34 -17.11 4.22 23.37
CA LEU A 34 -17.87 4.96 22.36
C LEU A 34 -18.01 4.19 21.04
N ASP A 35 -17.14 3.20 20.82
CA ASP A 35 -17.15 2.40 19.60
C ASP A 35 -16.80 0.93 19.81
N ASP A 36 -17.09 0.12 18.79
CA ASP A 36 -16.78 -1.30 18.74
C ASP A 36 -15.43 -1.55 18.06
N VAL A 37 -14.41 -1.77 18.87
CA VAL A 37 -13.05 -2.14 18.43
C VAL A 37 -12.81 -3.65 18.46
N SER A 38 -13.84 -4.46 18.70
CA SER A 38 -13.66 -5.91 18.77
C SER A 38 -13.38 -6.52 17.40
N GLN A 39 -12.75 -7.69 17.40
CA GLN A 39 -12.44 -8.42 16.18
C GLN A 39 -13.72 -8.80 15.41
N PRO A 40 -13.65 -8.99 14.07
CA PRO A 40 -14.76 -9.50 13.28
C PRO A 40 -15.17 -10.91 13.77
N PRO A 41 -16.49 -11.19 13.88
CA PRO A 41 -16.96 -12.51 14.30
C PRO A 41 -16.70 -13.58 13.22
N PRO A 42 -16.65 -14.88 13.55
CA PRO A 42 -16.30 -15.95 12.60
C PRO A 42 -17.17 -16.09 11.32
N GLY A 43 -18.32 -15.43 11.25
CA GLY A 43 -19.20 -15.40 10.07
C GLY A 43 -19.07 -14.12 9.23
N ASP A 44 -18.21 -13.19 9.63
CA ASP A 44 -17.92 -11.97 8.90
C ASP A 44 -16.99 -12.27 7.71
N PRO A 45 -17.23 -11.71 6.51
CA PRO A 45 -16.37 -11.97 5.34
C PRO A 45 -14.92 -11.53 5.51
N SER A 46 -14.67 -10.59 6.44
CA SER A 46 -13.33 -10.09 6.80
C SER A 46 -12.78 -10.73 8.08
N ALA A 47 -13.38 -11.83 8.56
CA ALA A 47 -12.90 -12.53 9.75
C ALA A 47 -11.47 -13.02 9.59
N TYR A 48 -10.68 -12.78 10.62
CA TYR A 48 -9.29 -13.21 10.71
C TYR A 48 -9.23 -14.73 11.01
N SER A 49 -8.30 -15.43 10.37
CA SER A 49 -8.06 -16.87 10.58
C SER A 49 -6.85 -17.10 11.49
N ASP A 50 -6.79 -18.26 12.15
CA ASP A 50 -5.66 -18.61 13.02
C ASP A 50 -4.31 -18.48 12.29
N PRO A 51 -3.30 -17.83 12.92
CA PRO A 51 -1.97 -17.81 12.35
C PRO A 51 -1.43 -19.24 12.26
N PRO A 52 -0.49 -19.52 11.35
CA PRO A 52 0.22 -20.78 11.37
C PRO A 52 0.88 -20.96 12.75
N ALA A 53 0.56 -22.04 13.47
CA ALA A 53 1.00 -22.26 14.84
C ALA A 53 2.52 -22.50 14.99
N ASP A 54 3.25 -22.62 13.88
CA ASP A 54 4.67 -22.96 13.81
C ASP A 54 5.33 -22.20 12.63
N PRO A 55 6.56 -21.66 12.77
CA PRO A 55 7.40 -21.16 11.68
C PRO A 55 7.40 -22.00 10.38
N VAL A 56 7.30 -23.33 10.46
CA VAL A 56 7.18 -24.21 9.27
C VAL A 56 5.93 -23.89 8.46
N ALA A 57 4.82 -23.63 9.14
CA ALA A 57 3.56 -23.32 8.49
C ALA A 57 3.52 -21.86 7.97
N ALA A 58 4.27 -20.93 8.59
CA ALA A 58 4.49 -19.59 8.05
C ALA A 58 5.35 -19.60 6.78
N ALA A 59 6.43 -20.40 6.77
CA ALA A 59 7.24 -20.62 5.58
C ALA A 59 6.42 -21.29 4.45
N ALA A 60 5.60 -22.28 4.77
CA ALA A 60 4.70 -22.91 3.80
C ALA A 60 3.68 -21.91 3.22
N ALA A 61 3.13 -21.00 4.04
CA ALA A 61 2.22 -19.95 3.57
C ALA A 61 2.92 -18.96 2.63
N LEU A 62 4.16 -18.57 2.93
CA LEU A 62 4.97 -17.71 2.06
C LEU A 62 5.30 -18.39 0.73
N GLU A 63 5.65 -19.68 0.74
CA GLU A 63 5.89 -20.44 -0.48
C GLU A 63 4.63 -20.66 -1.32
N ALA A 64 3.46 -20.81 -0.68
CA ALA A 64 2.18 -20.99 -1.37
C ALA A 64 1.85 -19.80 -2.29
N LEU A 65 2.19 -18.57 -1.87
CA LEU A 65 1.94 -17.35 -2.65
C LEU A 65 2.55 -17.41 -4.06
N LYS A 66 3.71 -18.05 -4.23
CA LYS A 66 4.41 -18.16 -5.53
C LYS A 66 3.62 -18.90 -6.61
N SER A 67 2.66 -19.72 -6.20
CA SER A 67 1.82 -20.52 -7.10
C SER A 67 0.42 -19.94 -7.32
N MET A 68 0.08 -18.84 -6.63
CA MET A 68 -1.22 -18.20 -6.73
C MET A 68 -1.26 -17.21 -7.92
N PRO A 69 -2.43 -16.96 -8.52
CA PRO A 69 -2.62 -15.86 -9.45
C PRO A 69 -2.25 -14.50 -8.83
N GLU A 70 -1.98 -13.52 -9.68
CA GLU A 70 -1.76 -12.13 -9.28
C GLU A 70 -2.98 -11.60 -8.50
N ALA A 71 -2.74 -10.81 -7.45
CA ALA A 71 -3.79 -10.34 -6.56
C ALA A 71 -4.78 -9.34 -7.24
N ASN A 72 -4.40 -8.79 -8.39
CA ASN A 72 -5.17 -7.87 -9.20
C ASN A 72 -5.60 -8.45 -10.57
N GLU A 73 -5.52 -9.77 -10.80
CA GLU A 73 -5.90 -10.42 -12.07
C GLU A 73 -7.31 -10.00 -12.55
N GLY A 74 -8.26 -9.83 -11.62
CA GLY A 74 -9.64 -9.41 -11.93
C GLY A 74 -9.79 -7.95 -12.40
N SER A 75 -8.79 -7.10 -12.20
CA SER A 75 -8.83 -5.68 -12.61
C SER A 75 -8.76 -5.49 -14.13
N LEU A 76 -8.26 -6.49 -14.86
CA LEU A 76 -8.12 -6.53 -16.32
C LEU A 76 -9.02 -7.61 -16.95
N GLU A 77 -10.22 -7.82 -16.40
CA GLU A 77 -11.20 -8.74 -17.02
C GLU A 77 -11.74 -8.15 -18.34
N LEU A 78 -11.48 -8.85 -19.43
CA LEU A 78 -11.97 -8.59 -20.79
C LEU A 78 -13.21 -9.46 -21.09
N SER A 79 -13.82 -9.21 -22.26
CA SER A 79 -14.99 -9.98 -22.71
C SER A 79 -14.71 -11.49 -22.78
N ASN A 80 -15.72 -12.31 -22.46
CA ASN A 80 -15.69 -13.79 -22.52
C ASN A 80 -14.76 -14.45 -21.49
N GLY A 81 -14.57 -13.85 -20.32
CA GLY A 81 -13.78 -14.43 -19.22
C GLY A 81 -12.28 -14.49 -19.54
N VAL A 82 -11.81 -13.60 -20.41
CA VAL A 82 -10.39 -13.44 -20.71
C VAL A 82 -9.82 -12.45 -19.71
N TYR A 83 -8.75 -12.83 -19.02
CA TYR A 83 -8.03 -11.94 -18.10
C TYR A 83 -6.74 -11.48 -18.76
N GLY A 84 -6.44 -10.20 -18.61
CA GLY A 84 -5.16 -9.62 -18.98
C GLY A 84 -4.27 -9.41 -17.76
N ASP A 85 -3.03 -9.07 -18.05
CA ASP A 85 -2.04 -8.54 -17.13
C ASP A 85 -1.55 -7.17 -17.64
N ARG A 86 -0.66 -6.52 -16.87
CA ARG A 86 -0.06 -5.24 -17.26
C ARG A 86 0.73 -5.27 -18.58
N SER A 87 1.09 -6.46 -19.08
CA SER A 87 1.83 -6.66 -20.33
C SER A 87 0.90 -6.92 -21.54
N THR A 88 -0.40 -7.09 -21.29
CA THR A 88 -1.38 -7.46 -22.31
C THR A 88 -1.56 -6.35 -23.35
N VAL A 89 -1.20 -6.67 -24.61
CA VAL A 89 -1.33 -5.75 -25.74
C VAL A 89 -2.79 -5.67 -26.19
N THR A 90 -3.35 -4.46 -26.20
CA THR A 90 -4.70 -4.14 -26.67
C THR A 90 -4.67 -3.21 -27.89
N THR A 91 -5.80 -3.03 -28.59
CA THR A 91 -5.89 -2.27 -29.86
C THR A 91 -5.50 -0.79 -29.71
N ASP A 92 -5.65 -0.22 -28.52
CA ASP A 92 -5.21 1.15 -28.18
C ASP A 92 -3.86 1.17 -27.44
N ASN A 93 -3.28 -0.01 -27.14
CA ASN A 93 -2.08 -0.15 -26.32
C ASN A 93 -0.79 0.02 -27.11
N VAL A 94 -0.09 1.08 -26.71
CA VAL A 94 1.35 1.35 -26.81
C VAL A 94 1.94 1.38 -28.22
N LEU A 95 2.70 2.46 -28.52
CA LEU A 95 3.68 2.44 -29.60
C LEU A 95 4.57 1.22 -29.39
N GLN A 96 4.50 0.27 -30.33
CA GLN A 96 5.27 -0.97 -30.26
C GLN A 96 6.73 -0.63 -29.99
N PRO A 97 7.50 -1.45 -29.24
CA PRO A 97 8.92 -1.16 -28.96
C PRO A 97 9.72 -0.76 -30.21
N ALA A 98 9.40 -1.34 -31.37
CA ALA A 98 10.00 -1.00 -32.67
C ALA A 98 9.65 0.40 -33.22
N GLN A 99 8.61 1.04 -32.71
CA GLN A 99 8.14 2.38 -33.08
C GLN A 99 8.60 3.46 -32.08
N GLN A 100 9.29 3.08 -31.00
CA GLN A 100 9.90 4.01 -30.05
C GLN A 100 11.15 4.65 -30.68
N THR A 101 11.28 5.98 -30.59
CA THR A 101 12.21 6.75 -31.44
C THR A 101 13.37 7.42 -30.68
N SER A 102 13.19 7.79 -29.41
CA SER A 102 14.24 8.50 -28.65
C SER A 102 15.04 7.56 -27.76
N ARG A 103 16.36 7.78 -27.71
CA ARG A 103 17.30 7.14 -26.75
C ARG A 103 17.82 8.11 -25.69
N LYS A 104 17.29 9.34 -25.62
CA LYS A 104 17.73 10.37 -24.66
C LYS A 104 16.53 11.02 -23.95
N TYR A 105 16.68 11.27 -22.65
CA TYR A 105 15.77 12.07 -21.80
C TYR A 105 14.34 11.46 -21.73
N PRO A 106 14.24 10.30 -21.09
CA PRO A 106 13.55 9.05 -21.42
C PRO A 106 12.01 9.14 -21.51
N THR A 107 11.52 9.91 -22.47
CA THR A 107 10.20 9.68 -23.05
C THR A 107 10.20 8.38 -23.85
N ASN A 108 11.29 8.10 -24.58
CA ASN A 108 11.38 7.11 -25.69
C ASN A 108 10.45 7.44 -26.88
N GLY A 109 9.82 8.63 -26.88
CA GLY A 109 8.99 9.16 -27.95
C GLY A 109 9.70 10.25 -28.76
N LYS A 110 8.98 10.89 -29.69
CA LYS A 110 9.47 12.12 -30.35
C LYS A 110 9.31 13.32 -29.40
N PRO A 111 10.11 14.39 -29.55
CA PRO A 111 9.89 15.64 -28.83
C PRO A 111 8.44 16.13 -28.96
N SER A 112 7.86 16.50 -27.83
CA SER A 112 6.48 16.99 -27.71
C SER A 112 6.26 18.27 -28.55
N PRO A 113 5.40 18.26 -29.59
CA PRO A 113 5.16 19.44 -30.42
C PRO A 113 4.39 20.53 -29.66
N LEU A 114 4.81 21.80 -29.75
CA LEU A 114 4.18 22.88 -28.96
C LEU A 114 2.92 23.50 -29.58
N PHE A 115 2.58 23.20 -30.84
CA PHE A 115 1.42 23.80 -31.55
C PHE A 115 1.38 25.34 -31.51
N GLY A 116 2.55 25.98 -31.49
CA GLY A 116 2.68 27.44 -31.36
C GLY A 116 2.37 28.01 -29.97
N ALA A 117 2.26 27.16 -28.95
CA ALA A 117 2.26 27.57 -27.55
C ALA A 117 3.57 28.29 -27.22
N GLU A 118 3.44 29.45 -26.59
CA GLU A 118 4.58 30.31 -26.24
C GLU A 118 4.67 30.37 -24.70
N PRO A 119 5.88 30.24 -24.13
CA PRO A 119 6.11 30.37 -22.69
C PRO A 119 5.51 31.64 -22.10
N PHE A 120 4.92 31.52 -20.91
CA PHE A 120 4.43 32.62 -20.09
C PHE A 120 3.36 33.50 -20.78
N THR A 121 2.64 32.96 -21.77
CA THR A 121 1.55 33.68 -22.43
C THR A 121 0.19 33.43 -21.82
N GLN A 122 -0.01 32.30 -21.13
CA GLN A 122 -1.25 31.98 -20.43
C GLN A 122 -1.19 32.26 -18.93
N GLN A 123 -2.31 32.69 -18.34
CA GLN A 123 -2.49 32.79 -16.89
C GLN A 123 -2.57 31.41 -16.24
N LEU A 124 -1.90 31.27 -15.08
CA LEU A 124 -1.99 30.08 -14.23
C LEU A 124 -3.42 29.92 -13.68
N LEU A 125 -3.98 28.74 -13.87
CA LEU A 125 -5.20 28.28 -13.21
C LEU A 125 -4.86 27.93 -11.76
N LEU A 126 -5.44 28.67 -10.84
CA LEU A 126 -5.43 28.30 -9.43
C LEU A 126 -6.40 27.14 -9.19
N LEU A 127 -6.10 26.33 -8.19
CA LEU A 127 -6.87 25.12 -7.89
C LEU A 127 -8.33 25.44 -7.57
N GLU A 128 -9.22 24.56 -7.99
CA GLU A 128 -10.66 24.68 -7.77
C GLU A 128 -11.09 23.81 -6.57
N GLU A 129 -11.77 24.40 -5.60
CA GLU A 129 -12.16 23.71 -4.36
C GLU A 129 -13.27 22.67 -4.58
N PHE A 130 -13.18 21.53 -3.89
CA PHE A 130 -14.30 20.57 -3.83
C PHE A 130 -15.52 21.12 -3.09
N GLY A 131 -15.28 21.91 -2.04
CA GLY A 131 -16.25 22.47 -1.10
C GLY A 131 -17.05 21.42 -0.33
N PRO A 132 -16.46 20.83 0.74
CA PRO A 132 -17.19 19.97 1.67
C PRO A 132 -18.39 20.68 2.29
N GLU A 133 -19.51 19.97 2.37
CA GLU A 133 -20.76 20.46 2.96
C GLU A 133 -21.13 19.63 4.18
N LYS A 134 -21.98 20.18 5.06
CA LYS A 134 -22.49 19.42 6.21
C LYS A 134 -23.12 18.10 5.75
N LEU A 135 -22.70 16.99 6.35
CA LEU A 135 -23.36 15.71 6.17
C LEU A 135 -24.67 15.71 6.97
N ASP A 136 -25.80 15.94 6.29
CA ASP A 136 -27.11 16.07 6.94
C ASP A 136 -28.04 14.90 6.59
N PRO A 137 -28.42 14.04 7.57
CA PRO A 137 -29.31 12.90 7.33
C PRO A 137 -30.74 13.31 6.97
N ALA A 138 -31.14 14.57 7.16
CA ALA A 138 -32.44 15.09 6.71
C ALA A 138 -32.46 15.49 5.23
N THR A 139 -31.31 15.45 4.54
CA THR A 139 -31.24 15.77 3.10
C THR A 139 -32.04 14.74 2.30
N PRO A 140 -32.95 15.18 1.39
CA PRO A 140 -33.72 14.24 0.57
C PRO A 140 -32.82 13.33 -0.29
N PRO A 141 -33.23 12.08 -0.54
CA PRO A 141 -32.46 11.17 -1.38
C PRO A 141 -32.36 11.68 -2.82
N TYR A 142 -31.29 11.25 -3.50
CA TYR A 142 -31.08 11.57 -4.91
C TYR A 142 -32.26 11.22 -5.79
N GLN A 143 -32.51 12.07 -6.78
CA GLN A 143 -33.50 11.83 -7.83
C GLN A 143 -32.84 11.25 -9.09
N LEU A 144 -31.58 11.61 -9.35
CA LEU A 144 -30.79 11.10 -10.46
C LEU A 144 -29.84 10.02 -9.95
N THR A 145 -29.82 8.87 -10.62
CA THR A 145 -28.82 7.81 -10.42
C THR A 145 -27.50 8.21 -11.06
N PHE A 146 -26.41 7.53 -10.66
CA PHE A 146 -25.11 7.73 -11.30
C PHE A 146 -25.21 7.39 -12.81
N PRO A 147 -24.99 8.36 -13.72
CA PRO A 147 -25.33 8.18 -15.12
C PRO A 147 -24.40 7.16 -15.80
N PRO A 148 -24.93 6.21 -16.60
CA PRO A 148 -24.12 5.26 -17.34
C PRO A 148 -23.34 5.93 -18.49
N PRO A 149 -22.29 5.28 -19.02
CA PRO A 149 -21.63 5.73 -20.22
C PRO A 149 -22.60 5.70 -21.42
N ILE A 150 -22.43 6.65 -22.34
CA ILE A 150 -23.24 6.74 -23.57
C ILE A 150 -22.34 7.07 -24.77
N LEU A 151 -22.82 6.78 -25.98
CA LEU A 151 -22.15 7.26 -27.20
C LEU A 151 -22.17 8.79 -27.26
N GLY A 152 -21.11 9.37 -27.82
CA GLY A 152 -21.03 10.80 -28.05
C GLY A 152 -19.86 11.18 -28.95
N PRO A 153 -19.78 12.44 -29.39
CA PRO A 153 -18.71 12.87 -30.28
C PRO A 153 -17.35 12.86 -29.57
N ALA A 154 -16.33 12.35 -30.26
CA ALA A 154 -14.94 12.58 -29.90
C ALA A 154 -14.62 14.09 -29.91
N PRO A 155 -13.71 14.58 -29.06
CA PRO A 155 -12.85 13.83 -28.13
C PRO A 155 -13.46 13.58 -26.73
N ALA A 156 -14.65 14.10 -26.45
CA ALA A 156 -15.28 14.03 -25.11
C ALA A 156 -15.89 12.65 -24.78
N GLN A 157 -16.27 11.88 -25.80
CA GLN A 157 -16.89 10.55 -25.68
C GLN A 157 -16.47 9.66 -26.86
N ASP A 158 -16.77 8.36 -26.78
CA ASP A 158 -16.58 7.42 -27.89
C ASP A 158 -17.82 7.44 -28.82
N PRO A 159 -17.67 7.64 -30.13
CA PRO A 159 -18.80 7.73 -31.06
C PRO A 159 -19.41 6.37 -31.41
N ASP A 160 -18.67 5.27 -31.21
CA ASP A 160 -18.98 3.97 -31.80
C ASP A 160 -19.27 2.90 -30.73
N ILE A 161 -18.63 2.97 -29.55
CA ILE A 161 -18.69 1.90 -28.55
C ILE A 161 -18.98 2.47 -27.15
N VAL A 162 -20.13 2.10 -26.57
CA VAL A 162 -20.59 2.57 -25.25
C VAL A 162 -19.62 2.21 -24.12
N ALA A 163 -19.13 0.97 -24.09
CA ALA A 163 -18.21 0.49 -23.04
C ALA A 163 -16.88 1.27 -23.03
N ARG A 164 -16.52 1.89 -24.16
CA ARG A 164 -15.31 2.70 -24.33
C ARG A 164 -15.53 4.18 -24.10
N SER A 165 -16.75 4.57 -23.75
CA SER A 165 -17.15 5.95 -23.52
C SER A 165 -17.27 6.25 -22.02
N SER A 166 -17.46 7.52 -21.69
CA SER A 166 -17.78 8.02 -20.36
C SER A 166 -19.22 8.56 -20.29
N PRO A 167 -19.77 8.84 -19.10
CA PRO A 167 -21.04 9.51 -18.96
C PRO A 167 -21.06 10.88 -19.65
N ASN A 168 -22.24 11.31 -20.11
CA ASN A 168 -22.39 12.66 -20.64
C ASN A 168 -22.05 13.71 -19.56
N GLY A 169 -21.22 14.70 -19.90
CA GLY A 169 -20.74 15.71 -18.95
C GLY A 169 -21.87 16.49 -18.24
N ASN A 170 -22.94 16.84 -18.94
CA ASN A 170 -24.07 17.55 -18.33
C ASN A 170 -24.86 16.64 -17.37
N ALA A 171 -25.03 15.36 -17.73
CA ALA A 171 -25.70 14.39 -16.86
C ALA A 171 -24.86 14.09 -15.60
N LEU A 172 -23.55 13.92 -15.76
CA LEU A 172 -22.63 13.72 -14.64
C LEU A 172 -22.64 14.91 -13.68
N GLU A 173 -22.60 16.13 -14.22
CA GLU A 173 -22.64 17.32 -13.38
C GLU A 173 -24.00 17.55 -12.71
N ALA A 174 -25.10 17.27 -13.40
CA ALA A 174 -26.44 17.28 -12.80
C ALA A 174 -26.52 16.29 -11.63
N PHE A 175 -25.93 15.10 -11.77
CA PHE A 175 -25.83 14.11 -10.70
C PHE A 175 -24.99 14.60 -9.51
N LEU A 176 -23.80 15.15 -9.78
CA LEU A 176 -22.87 15.65 -8.75
C LEU A 176 -23.39 16.91 -8.04
N THR A 177 -24.28 17.69 -8.67
CA THR A 177 -24.90 18.89 -8.08
C THR A 177 -25.95 18.55 -7.02
N GLN A 178 -26.52 17.34 -7.03
CA GLN A 178 -27.54 16.94 -6.05
C GLN A 178 -26.99 17.07 -4.62
N PRO A 179 -27.76 17.58 -3.64
CA PRO A 179 -27.28 17.74 -2.28
C PRO A 179 -27.12 16.40 -1.57
N GLY A 180 -26.25 16.36 -0.55
CA GLY A 180 -26.07 15.20 0.34
C GLY A 180 -25.47 13.97 -0.34
N LEU A 181 -25.56 12.84 0.38
CA LEU A 181 -25.12 11.51 -0.07
C LEU A 181 -26.27 10.51 -0.03
N THR A 182 -26.49 9.77 -1.11
CA THR A 182 -27.48 8.70 -1.21
C THR A 182 -26.86 7.48 -1.89
N PRO A 183 -26.98 6.27 -1.30
CA PRO A 183 -27.51 6.01 0.05
C PRO A 183 -26.68 6.71 1.12
N PHE A 184 -27.29 6.97 2.27
CA PHE A 184 -26.60 7.67 3.36
C PHE A 184 -25.41 6.83 3.85
N PRO A 185 -24.22 7.42 4.08
CA PRO A 185 -23.03 6.66 4.46
C PRO A 185 -23.21 5.91 5.79
N SER A 186 -22.53 4.76 5.89
CA SER A 186 -22.49 3.94 7.09
C SER A 186 -21.07 3.44 7.34
N GLN A 187 -20.80 2.92 8.54
CA GLN A 187 -19.50 2.32 8.84
C GLN A 187 -19.18 1.12 7.92
N TYR A 188 -20.19 0.35 7.52
CA TYR A 188 -20.04 -0.81 6.66
C TYR A 188 -20.19 -0.45 5.18
N ALA A 189 -19.51 -1.22 4.33
CA ALA A 189 -19.68 -1.14 2.89
C ALA A 189 -21.12 -1.52 2.48
N ASN A 190 -21.68 -0.79 1.54
CA ASN A 190 -22.99 -1.08 0.98
C ASN A 190 -22.90 -2.20 -0.07
N VAL A 191 -23.17 -3.43 0.39
CA VAL A 191 -23.24 -4.64 -0.44
C VAL A 191 -24.64 -4.94 -0.98
N LEU A 192 -25.65 -4.15 -0.58
CA LEU A 192 -27.05 -4.41 -0.91
C LEU A 192 -27.45 -3.77 -2.23
N ASP A 193 -27.04 -2.52 -2.44
CA ASP A 193 -27.33 -1.82 -3.69
C ASP A 193 -26.43 -2.34 -4.82
N ARG A 194 -27.01 -2.44 -6.01
CA ARG A 194 -26.29 -2.89 -7.21
C ARG A 194 -25.72 -1.71 -7.97
N ASN A 195 -24.59 -1.94 -8.63
CA ASN A 195 -23.96 -0.99 -9.53
C ASN A 195 -24.99 -0.54 -10.59
N PRO A 196 -25.25 0.77 -10.73
CA PRO A 196 -26.21 1.29 -11.70
C PRO A 196 -25.82 0.99 -13.16
N TRP A 197 -24.57 0.62 -13.42
CA TRP A 197 -24.05 0.27 -14.74
C TRP A 197 -24.05 -1.24 -15.01
N LYS A 198 -24.65 -2.04 -14.12
CA LYS A 198 -24.66 -3.52 -14.21
C LYS A 198 -25.02 -4.03 -15.61
N ALA A 199 -26.04 -3.46 -16.25
CA ALA A 199 -26.47 -3.92 -17.58
C ALA A 199 -25.38 -3.71 -18.65
N GLN A 200 -24.70 -2.55 -18.64
CA GLN A 200 -23.62 -2.24 -19.55
C GLN A 200 -22.38 -3.11 -19.29
N ILE A 201 -22.11 -3.42 -18.02
CA ILE A 201 -21.02 -4.32 -17.60
C ILE A 201 -21.29 -5.76 -18.10
N GLU A 202 -22.49 -6.29 -17.86
CA GLU A 202 -22.88 -7.65 -18.33
C GLU A 202 -22.79 -7.77 -19.86
N MET A 203 -23.20 -6.72 -20.58
CA MET A 203 -23.06 -6.65 -22.03
C MET A 203 -21.61 -6.66 -22.49
N PHE A 204 -20.72 -5.92 -21.82
CA PHE A 204 -19.29 -5.87 -22.18
C PHE A 204 -18.58 -7.20 -21.87
N LEU A 205 -18.77 -7.73 -20.66
CA LEU A 205 -18.14 -8.97 -20.22
C LEU A 205 -18.68 -10.20 -20.97
N ASN A 206 -19.85 -10.09 -21.61
CA ASN A 206 -20.61 -11.20 -22.17
C ASN A 206 -20.88 -12.30 -21.12
N ARG A 207 -21.21 -11.86 -19.88
CA ARG A 207 -21.48 -12.72 -18.73
C ARG A 207 -22.76 -12.26 -18.04
N ASN A 208 -23.72 -13.18 -17.86
CA ASN A 208 -24.95 -12.92 -17.10
C ASN A 208 -24.68 -13.07 -15.59
N SER A 209 -25.42 -12.31 -14.76
CA SER A 209 -25.40 -12.41 -13.28
C SER A 209 -24.15 -11.83 -12.62
N VAL A 210 -23.62 -10.72 -13.14
CA VAL A 210 -22.51 -10.01 -12.48
C VAL A 210 -23.00 -9.41 -11.16
N GLY A 211 -22.31 -9.71 -10.05
CA GLY A 211 -22.70 -9.30 -8.71
C GLY A 211 -22.65 -7.78 -8.49
N SER A 212 -21.64 -7.11 -9.05
CA SER A 212 -21.32 -5.68 -9.01
C SER A 212 -22.09 -4.87 -7.96
N PRO A 213 -21.60 -4.80 -6.71
CA PRO A 213 -22.17 -3.90 -5.71
C PRO A 213 -21.96 -2.44 -6.12
N ALA A 214 -22.83 -1.55 -5.65
CA ALA A 214 -22.72 -0.11 -5.91
C ALA A 214 -21.51 0.51 -5.21
N GLU A 215 -21.15 -0.01 -4.03
CA GLU A 215 -19.94 0.39 -3.31
C GLU A 215 -18.83 -0.64 -3.53
N GLY A 216 -17.63 -0.17 -3.89
CA GLY A 216 -16.46 -1.00 -4.14
C GLY A 216 -15.59 -1.26 -2.92
N ARG A 217 -15.95 -0.73 -1.73
CA ARG A 217 -15.20 -0.99 -0.50
C ARG A 217 -15.22 -2.48 -0.15
N PRO A 218 -14.11 -3.02 0.38
CA PRO A 218 -14.13 -4.35 0.96
C PRO A 218 -15.19 -4.49 2.07
N PRO A 219 -16.04 -5.53 2.06
CA PRO A 219 -17.13 -5.68 3.02
C PRO A 219 -16.70 -6.37 4.31
N GLY A 220 -17.49 -6.21 5.36
CA GLY A 220 -17.22 -6.83 6.66
C GLY A 220 -16.61 -5.87 7.67
N LYS A 221 -16.55 -6.30 8.92
CA LYS A 221 -16.15 -5.45 10.05
C LYS A 221 -14.67 -5.08 10.03
N GLY A 222 -13.78 -5.98 9.62
CA GLY A 222 -12.33 -5.78 9.58
C GLY A 222 -11.87 -4.71 8.59
N TRP A 223 -12.75 -4.31 7.65
CA TRP A 223 -12.53 -3.20 6.71
C TRP A 223 -13.60 -2.10 6.82
N SER A 224 -14.43 -2.16 7.86
CA SER A 224 -15.40 -1.12 8.15
C SER A 224 -14.69 0.12 8.68
N HIS A 225 -15.36 1.28 8.61
CA HIS A 225 -14.77 2.51 9.11
C HIS A 225 -14.47 2.41 10.61
N GLN A 226 -13.18 2.47 10.95
CA GLN A 226 -12.73 2.36 12.32
C GLN A 226 -13.14 3.59 13.12
N ARG A 227 -13.58 3.36 14.35
CA ARG A 227 -13.96 4.42 15.29
C ARG A 227 -15.01 5.37 14.66
N TRP A 228 -15.98 4.80 13.92
CA TRP A 228 -17.05 5.52 13.23
C TRP A 228 -17.87 6.45 14.13
N ASN A 229 -18.27 6.00 15.32
CA ASN A 229 -19.09 6.80 16.23
C ASN A 229 -18.27 7.92 16.89
N GLU A 230 -16.99 7.67 17.12
CA GLU A 230 -16.08 8.65 17.70
C GLU A 230 -15.66 9.73 16.68
N PHE A 231 -15.35 9.34 15.45
CA PHE A 231 -14.97 10.22 14.36
C PHE A 231 -16.05 10.25 13.28
N TYR A 232 -17.29 10.46 13.69
CA TYR A 232 -18.42 10.52 12.79
C TYR A 232 -18.24 11.68 11.78
N PRO A 233 -18.38 11.43 10.46
CA PRO A 233 -18.20 12.46 9.45
C PRO A 233 -19.18 13.62 9.63
N GLN A 234 -18.65 14.81 9.88
CA GLN A 234 -19.45 16.03 10.06
C GLN A 234 -19.64 16.79 8.74
N ALA A 235 -18.72 16.60 7.80
CA ALA A 235 -18.81 17.12 6.46
C ALA A 235 -18.59 16.02 5.42
N ALA A 236 -19.09 16.23 4.22
CA ALA A 236 -18.90 15.33 3.11
C ALA A 236 -18.84 16.08 1.78
N PHE A 237 -18.21 15.45 0.80
CA PHE A 237 -18.29 15.85 -0.59
C PHE A 237 -18.33 14.62 -1.49
N LYS A 238 -18.79 14.82 -2.72
CA LYS A 238 -18.72 13.83 -3.77
C LYS A 238 -17.99 14.37 -4.99
N THR A 239 -17.33 13.45 -5.68
CA THR A 239 -16.56 13.71 -6.89
C THR A 239 -16.56 12.45 -7.75
N ALA A 240 -16.22 12.59 -9.02
CA ALA A 240 -16.07 11.44 -9.92
C ALA A 240 -14.72 11.48 -10.60
N GLN A 241 -13.98 10.37 -10.62
CA GLN A 241 -12.86 10.23 -11.56
C GLN A 241 -13.44 10.06 -12.96
N ALA A 242 -13.16 11.00 -13.85
CA ALA A 242 -13.75 11.03 -15.18
C ALA A 242 -12.72 11.40 -16.24
N GLY A 243 -13.01 10.99 -17.47
CA GLY A 243 -12.28 11.45 -18.64
C GLY A 243 -12.45 12.95 -18.89
N ALA A 244 -11.44 13.53 -19.52
CA ALA A 244 -11.38 14.94 -19.91
C ALA A 244 -12.67 15.46 -20.57
N ARG A 245 -13.24 16.51 -19.97
CA ARG A 245 -14.45 17.22 -20.42
C ARG A 245 -14.37 18.70 -20.07
N ILE A 246 -15.23 19.49 -20.70
CA ILE A 246 -15.38 20.91 -20.37
C ILE A 246 -15.95 21.10 -18.95
N ASN A 247 -15.43 22.08 -18.22
CA ASN A 247 -15.96 22.49 -16.92
C ASN A 247 -17.28 23.25 -17.10
N GLN A 248 -18.38 22.80 -16.46
CA GLN A 248 -19.68 23.48 -16.55
C GLN A 248 -19.99 24.38 -15.33
N GLY A 249 -19.03 24.52 -14.40
CA GLY A 249 -19.09 25.44 -13.26
C GLY A 249 -19.66 24.84 -11.97
N LEU A 250 -19.74 23.50 -11.85
CA LEU A 250 -20.20 22.78 -10.64
C LEU A 250 -19.67 23.40 -9.35
N ARG A 251 -18.36 23.64 -9.33
CA ARG A 251 -17.61 24.00 -8.13
C ARG A 251 -17.58 25.51 -7.89
N ASP A 252 -18.09 26.35 -8.80
CA ASP A 252 -18.11 27.81 -8.61
C ASP A 252 -18.81 28.20 -7.30
N ARG A 253 -19.95 27.54 -7.02
CA ARG A 253 -20.74 27.75 -5.80
C ARG A 253 -20.18 27.03 -4.57
N LYS A 254 -19.13 26.22 -4.76
CA LYS A 254 -18.46 25.43 -3.73
C LYS A 254 -17.14 26.07 -3.27
N GLN A 255 -16.68 27.12 -3.95
CA GLN A 255 -15.50 27.88 -3.52
C GLN A 255 -15.84 28.68 -2.26
N LEU A 256 -15.01 28.58 -1.22
CA LEU A 256 -15.18 29.27 0.06
C LEU A 256 -15.24 30.80 -0.11
N HIS A 257 -14.45 31.35 -1.03
CA HIS A 257 -14.43 32.77 -1.37
C HIS A 257 -15.62 33.22 -2.25
N GLY A 258 -16.38 32.28 -2.83
CA GLY A 258 -17.56 32.52 -3.67
C GLY A 258 -17.35 33.53 -4.80
N TYR A 259 -16.14 33.61 -5.34
CA TYR A 259 -15.68 34.65 -6.29
C TYR A 259 -16.09 36.10 -5.91
N SER A 260 -16.15 36.38 -4.61
CA SER A 260 -16.67 37.66 -4.09
C SER A 260 -15.77 38.28 -3.02
N LYS A 261 -14.74 37.56 -2.57
CA LYS A 261 -13.86 37.93 -1.46
C LYS A 261 -12.41 37.96 -1.90
N GLY A 262 -11.65 38.89 -1.34
CA GLY A 262 -10.20 38.94 -1.50
C GLY A 262 -9.75 39.11 -2.96
N GLU A 263 -8.60 38.53 -3.29
CA GLU A 263 -8.03 38.51 -4.65
C GLU A 263 -8.88 37.68 -5.64
N PHE A 264 -9.83 36.87 -5.15
CA PHE A 264 -10.81 36.15 -5.97
C PHE A 264 -12.11 36.93 -6.19
N GLY A 265 -12.29 38.12 -5.60
CA GLY A 265 -13.46 38.98 -5.81
C GLY A 265 -13.23 40.05 -6.89
N PRO A 266 -14.28 40.78 -7.30
CA PRO A 266 -14.16 41.84 -8.31
C PRO A 266 -13.01 42.83 -8.00
N GLY A 267 -12.09 42.99 -8.97
CA GLY A 267 -10.90 43.84 -8.84
C GLY A 267 -9.66 43.15 -8.26
N GLY A 268 -9.80 41.93 -7.76
CA GLY A 268 -8.70 41.06 -7.34
C GLY A 268 -7.93 40.44 -8.50
N LEU A 269 -6.71 39.95 -8.24
CA LEU A 269 -5.82 39.38 -9.25
C LEU A 269 -6.34 38.08 -9.87
N TYR A 270 -7.14 37.30 -9.13
CA TYR A 270 -7.57 35.94 -9.50
C TYR A 270 -9.05 35.83 -9.84
N TYR A 271 -9.78 36.95 -9.82
CA TYR A 271 -11.18 36.98 -10.23
C TYR A 271 -11.35 36.60 -11.70
N GLN A 272 -10.41 37.02 -12.56
CA GLN A 272 -10.28 36.47 -13.90
C GLN A 272 -9.53 35.14 -13.80
N THR A 273 -10.24 34.01 -13.88
CA THR A 273 -9.66 32.69 -13.57
C THR A 273 -8.73 32.16 -14.67
N SER A 274 -8.98 32.55 -15.93
CA SER A 274 -8.18 32.18 -17.11
C SER A 274 -8.07 33.36 -18.08
N ASP A 275 -7.29 33.27 -19.16
CA ASP A 275 -7.26 34.31 -20.20
C ASP A 275 -8.50 34.29 -21.14
N ILE A 276 -9.50 33.44 -20.88
CA ILE A 276 -10.75 33.38 -21.62
C ILE A 276 -11.69 34.53 -21.15
N PRO A 277 -12.18 35.43 -22.04
CA PRO A 277 -12.96 36.60 -21.62
C PRO A 277 -14.22 36.30 -20.79
N THR A 278 -14.80 35.10 -20.93
CA THR A 278 -16.03 34.69 -20.24
C THR A 278 -15.81 34.06 -18.86
N THR A 279 -14.57 33.90 -18.39
CA THR A 279 -14.26 33.23 -17.12
C THR A 279 -14.04 34.21 -15.96
N LEU A 280 -14.82 35.29 -15.95
CA LEU A 280 -14.78 36.28 -14.87
C LEU A 280 -15.63 35.77 -13.70
N GLY A 281 -14.97 35.44 -12.58
CA GLY A 281 -15.62 34.92 -11.37
C GLY A 281 -16.22 33.53 -11.53
N THR A 282 -15.66 32.70 -12.42
CA THR A 282 -16.16 31.35 -12.73
C THR A 282 -15.07 30.53 -13.43
N THR A 283 -15.10 29.21 -13.28
CA THR A 283 -14.31 28.25 -14.08
C THR A 283 -15.11 27.64 -15.23
N LYS A 284 -16.40 27.98 -15.35
CA LYS A 284 -17.27 27.48 -16.42
C LYS A 284 -16.75 27.83 -17.80
N GLY A 285 -16.73 26.83 -18.69
CA GLY A 285 -16.26 26.95 -20.06
C GLY A 285 -14.76 26.73 -20.23
N ILE A 286 -14.03 26.44 -19.15
CA ILE A 286 -12.62 26.04 -19.26
C ILE A 286 -12.54 24.61 -19.80
N ASP A 287 -11.86 24.48 -20.94
CA ASP A 287 -11.52 23.22 -21.60
C ASP A 287 -10.26 22.57 -20.96
N THR A 288 -10.15 21.25 -21.09
CA THR A 288 -8.99 20.45 -20.66
C THR A 288 -7.85 20.50 -21.69
N ARG A 289 -7.14 21.63 -21.73
CA ARG A 289 -5.95 21.85 -22.57
C ARG A 289 -4.76 22.26 -21.71
N PHE A 290 -3.56 21.81 -22.05
CA PHE A 290 -2.33 22.26 -21.36
C PHE A 290 -1.93 23.70 -21.73
N HIS A 291 -2.41 24.21 -22.87
CA HIS A 291 -2.27 25.60 -23.30
C HIS A 291 -3.40 25.94 -24.29
N PRO A 292 -3.93 27.18 -24.37
CA PRO A 292 -5.03 27.54 -25.28
C PRO A 292 -4.79 27.24 -26.76
N LYS A 293 -3.52 27.21 -27.20
CA LYS A 293 -3.11 26.87 -28.57
C LYS A 293 -2.89 25.37 -28.81
N MET A 294 -2.92 24.53 -27.76
CA MET A 294 -2.77 23.09 -27.87
C MET A 294 -4.13 22.39 -28.09
N PRO A 295 -4.13 21.18 -28.66
CA PRO A 295 -5.34 20.36 -28.81
C PRO A 295 -6.04 20.04 -27.48
N LEU A 296 -7.35 19.81 -27.55
CA LEU A 296 -8.15 19.33 -26.43
C LEU A 296 -7.73 17.90 -26.08
N GLN A 297 -7.65 17.57 -24.79
CA GLN A 297 -7.36 16.20 -24.37
C GLN A 297 -8.58 15.30 -24.57
N ASN A 298 -8.35 14.11 -25.12
CA ASN A 298 -9.33 13.04 -25.26
C ASN A 298 -9.69 12.47 -23.89
N HIS A 299 -10.96 12.11 -23.69
CA HIS A 299 -11.45 11.52 -22.45
C HIS A 299 -10.72 10.22 -22.04
N LYS A 300 -10.09 9.52 -22.99
CA LYS A 300 -9.25 8.34 -22.73
C LYS A 300 -7.80 8.69 -22.35
N ALA A 301 -7.31 9.86 -22.75
CA ALA A 301 -5.93 10.27 -22.58
C ALA A 301 -5.66 10.90 -21.19
N LEU A 302 -6.59 11.73 -20.71
CA LEU A 302 -6.46 12.46 -19.45
C LEU A 302 -7.66 12.18 -18.55
N TRP A 303 -7.40 11.76 -17.31
CA TRP A 303 -8.41 11.45 -16.30
C TRP A 303 -8.15 12.29 -15.05
N THR A 304 -9.10 13.16 -14.71
CA THR A 304 -8.99 14.02 -13.52
C THR A 304 -10.25 13.91 -12.67
N PHE A 305 -10.18 14.42 -11.44
CA PHE A 305 -11.36 14.61 -10.61
C PHE A 305 -12.37 15.55 -11.29
N ASP A 306 -13.61 15.10 -11.39
CA ASP A 306 -14.72 15.61 -12.19
C ASP A 306 -14.46 15.66 -13.71
N GLY A 307 -13.29 15.19 -14.19
CA GLY A 307 -12.86 15.24 -15.59
C GLY A 307 -12.54 16.64 -16.11
N THR A 308 -12.33 17.63 -15.24
CA THR A 308 -12.29 19.05 -15.61
C THR A 308 -11.02 19.75 -15.12
N PHE A 309 -10.71 20.90 -15.73
CA PHE A 309 -9.76 21.88 -15.21
C PHE A 309 -10.51 23.07 -14.57
N PRO A 310 -9.94 23.74 -13.55
CA PRO A 310 -8.63 23.49 -12.94
C PRO A 310 -8.52 22.17 -12.17
N ILE A 311 -7.29 21.74 -11.86
CA ILE A 311 -7.05 20.66 -10.90
C ILE A 311 -7.65 21.03 -9.52
N LYS A 312 -8.07 20.03 -8.77
CA LYS A 312 -8.89 20.23 -7.58
C LYS A 312 -8.05 20.52 -6.33
N LEU A 313 -8.68 21.13 -5.34
CA LEU A 313 -8.17 21.36 -4.00
C LEU A 313 -9.22 20.92 -2.98
N LEU A 314 -8.79 20.16 -1.98
CA LEU A 314 -9.59 19.95 -0.78
C LEU A 314 -9.09 20.86 0.34
N MET A 315 -10.00 21.55 1.02
CA MET A 315 -9.68 22.33 2.21
C MET A 315 -10.39 21.68 3.40
N VAL A 316 -9.62 21.34 4.44
CA VAL A 316 -10.13 20.70 5.66
C VAL A 316 -9.65 21.43 6.90
N ARG A 317 -10.25 21.10 8.05
CA ARG A 317 -9.94 21.69 9.34
C ARG A 317 -9.84 20.62 10.40
N TYR A 318 -8.81 20.72 11.23
CA TYR A 318 -8.62 19.82 12.36
C TYR A 318 -9.85 19.74 13.26
N GLY A 319 -10.27 18.53 13.62
CA GLY A 319 -11.44 18.24 14.45
C GLY A 319 -12.75 18.10 13.68
N GLN A 320 -12.76 18.28 12.36
CA GLN A 320 -13.94 18.06 11.51
C GLN A 320 -13.71 16.85 10.60
N PRO A 321 -14.14 15.63 11.01
CA PRO A 321 -14.09 14.46 10.15
C PRO A 321 -14.86 14.68 8.84
N VAL A 322 -14.25 14.28 7.72
CA VAL A 322 -14.78 14.43 6.37
C VAL A 322 -14.97 13.08 5.71
N LEU A 323 -16.07 12.90 4.99
CA LEU A 323 -16.29 11.76 4.11
C LEU A 323 -16.27 12.19 2.64
N MET A 324 -15.41 11.56 1.86
CA MET A 324 -15.36 11.67 0.41
C MET A 324 -16.08 10.47 -0.20
N ARG A 325 -17.12 10.71 -1.00
CA ARG A 325 -17.66 9.68 -1.90
C ARG A 325 -17.04 9.83 -3.29
N HIS A 326 -16.17 8.90 -3.64
CA HIS A 326 -15.46 8.87 -4.92
C HIS A 326 -16.18 7.96 -5.91
N TYR A 327 -16.81 8.51 -6.95
CA TYR A 327 -17.42 7.73 -8.03
C TYR A 327 -16.42 7.42 -9.14
N ASN A 328 -16.53 6.26 -9.77
CA ASN A 328 -15.72 5.90 -10.93
C ASN A 328 -16.52 6.07 -12.22
N ALA A 329 -16.27 7.17 -12.94
CA ALA A 329 -16.92 7.51 -14.22
C ALA A 329 -16.05 7.19 -15.44
N LEU A 330 -15.02 6.35 -15.27
CA LEU A 330 -14.15 5.91 -16.35
C LEU A 330 -14.84 4.88 -17.26
N PRO A 331 -14.31 4.61 -18.47
CA PRO A 331 -14.85 3.59 -19.35
C PRO A 331 -14.90 2.19 -18.73
N ILE A 332 -15.90 1.40 -19.12
CA ILE A 332 -16.06 -0.01 -18.67
C ILE A 332 -14.99 -0.90 -19.32
N ASP A 333 -14.63 -0.63 -20.57
CA ASP A 333 -13.56 -1.35 -21.26
C ASP A 333 -12.20 -0.90 -20.69
N PRO A 334 -11.43 -1.76 -20.01
CA PRO A 334 -10.12 -1.40 -19.45
C PRO A 334 -9.10 -0.98 -20.52
N SER A 335 -9.32 -1.35 -21.79
CA SER A 335 -8.47 -0.92 -22.91
C SER A 335 -8.76 0.49 -23.43
N ALA A 336 -9.85 1.12 -22.98
CA ALA A 336 -10.24 2.47 -23.42
C ALA A 336 -9.45 3.58 -22.67
N ASN A 337 -8.13 3.49 -22.76
CA ASN A 337 -7.20 4.26 -21.93
C ASN A 337 -6.12 5.00 -22.76
N ASN A 338 -6.24 5.01 -24.09
CA ASN A 338 -5.27 5.62 -25.00
C ASN A 338 -3.81 5.14 -24.78
N GLY A 339 -3.67 3.89 -24.33
CA GLY A 339 -2.42 3.15 -24.30
C GLY A 339 -1.64 3.11 -23.00
N PHE A 340 -2.23 3.58 -21.89
CA PHE A 340 -1.69 3.46 -20.53
C PHE A 340 -2.79 3.74 -19.51
N GLY A 341 -2.59 3.34 -18.24
CA GLY A 341 -3.51 3.54 -17.12
C GLY A 341 -4.64 2.52 -17.07
N LEU A 342 -5.26 2.36 -15.91
CA LEU A 342 -6.33 1.39 -15.70
C LEU A 342 -7.56 2.05 -15.08
N HIS A 343 -8.73 1.61 -15.51
CA HIS A 343 -10.00 2.17 -15.07
C HIS A 343 -10.38 1.84 -13.62
N THR A 344 -9.62 1.00 -12.91
CA THR A 344 -9.80 0.73 -11.48
C THR A 344 -8.95 1.68 -10.66
N ILE A 345 -9.49 2.10 -9.51
CA ILE A 345 -8.94 3.21 -8.73
C ILE A 345 -8.81 2.78 -7.28
N SER A 346 -7.70 3.13 -6.64
CA SER A 346 -7.57 3.24 -5.17
C SER A 346 -7.09 4.65 -4.87
N THR A 347 -7.69 5.38 -3.92
CA THR A 347 -7.28 6.75 -3.59
C THR A 347 -6.55 6.78 -2.26
N HIS A 348 -5.27 7.20 -2.29
CA HIS A 348 -4.45 7.39 -1.11
C HIS A 348 -4.39 8.85 -0.69
N GLU A 349 -4.70 9.12 0.58
CA GLU A 349 -4.48 10.43 1.20
C GLU A 349 -3.06 10.49 1.77
N HIS A 350 -2.15 11.00 0.96
CA HIS A 350 -0.73 11.02 1.25
C HIS A 350 -0.43 11.94 2.43
N ASN A 351 0.33 11.41 3.39
CA ASN A 351 0.62 11.97 4.72
C ASN A 351 -0.52 11.86 5.74
N GLY A 352 -1.61 11.20 5.39
CA GLY A 352 -2.79 11.09 6.22
C GLY A 352 -2.58 10.30 7.50
N HIS A 353 -2.80 10.92 8.66
CA HIS A 353 -3.06 10.19 9.91
C HIS A 353 -4.50 9.65 9.90
N SER A 354 -4.71 8.67 9.04
CA SER A 354 -6.00 8.12 8.64
C SER A 354 -6.04 6.60 8.88
N PRO A 355 -7.21 6.00 9.15
CA PRO A 355 -7.29 4.55 9.30
C PRO A 355 -7.09 3.82 7.99
N ALA A 356 -6.56 2.60 8.11
CA ALA A 356 -6.21 1.73 6.99
C ALA A 356 -7.30 1.60 5.91
N GLU A 357 -8.57 1.49 6.29
CA GLU A 357 -9.66 1.31 5.31
C GLU A 357 -9.92 2.55 4.45
N SER A 358 -9.41 3.72 4.87
CA SER A 358 -9.48 4.99 4.13
C SER A 358 -8.10 5.54 3.74
N ASP A 359 -7.04 4.77 3.99
CA ASP A 359 -5.67 5.13 3.68
C ASP A 359 -5.36 4.99 2.20
N GLY A 360 -6.07 4.10 1.48
CA GLY A 360 -5.84 3.87 0.05
C GLY A 360 -4.97 2.64 -0.25
N PHE A 361 -5.05 1.60 0.59
CA PHE A 361 -4.37 0.32 0.37
C PHE A 361 -4.46 -0.15 -1.09
N ALA A 362 -3.30 -0.49 -1.68
CA ALA A 362 -3.19 -0.62 -3.14
C ALA A 362 -4.09 -1.69 -3.76
N ASN A 363 -4.45 -2.72 -2.99
CA ASN A 363 -5.35 -3.80 -3.42
C ASN A 363 -6.80 -3.63 -2.95
N ALA A 364 -7.20 -2.44 -2.47
CA ALA A 364 -8.58 -2.09 -2.12
C ALA A 364 -9.19 -1.11 -3.15
N TYR A 365 -9.12 -1.49 -4.43
CA TYR A 365 -9.59 -0.69 -5.56
C TYR A 365 -11.05 -0.95 -5.95
N PHE A 366 -11.65 -0.04 -6.71
CA PHE A 366 -13.04 -0.11 -7.18
C PHE A 366 -13.21 0.17 -8.67
N PHE A 367 -14.27 -0.38 -9.26
CA PHE A 367 -14.53 -0.46 -10.69
C PHE A 367 -15.46 0.65 -11.22
N PRO A 368 -15.48 0.89 -12.55
CA PRO A 368 -16.45 1.78 -13.18
C PRO A 368 -17.91 1.51 -12.77
N GLY A 369 -18.66 2.57 -12.54
CA GLY A 369 -20.04 2.49 -12.05
C GLY A 369 -20.17 2.36 -10.53
N GLN A 370 -19.09 2.03 -9.82
CA GLN A 370 -19.07 1.97 -8.36
C GLN A 370 -18.70 3.32 -7.73
N TYR A 371 -18.93 3.44 -6.44
CA TYR A 371 -18.30 4.45 -5.59
C TYR A 371 -17.50 3.80 -4.46
N TYR A 372 -16.59 4.58 -3.86
CA TYR A 372 -15.90 4.23 -2.61
C TYR A 372 -16.03 5.40 -1.64
N ASP A 373 -16.40 5.11 -0.38
CA ASP A 373 -16.45 6.10 0.69
C ASP A 373 -15.12 6.09 1.46
N TYR A 374 -14.35 7.17 1.35
CA TYR A 374 -13.15 7.42 2.14
C TYR A 374 -13.53 8.33 3.31
N ARG A 375 -13.21 7.94 4.53
CA ARG A 375 -13.51 8.73 5.73
C ARG A 375 -12.21 9.13 6.43
N TRP A 376 -11.92 10.41 6.41
CA TRP A 376 -10.75 10.99 7.06
C TRP A 376 -11.17 11.69 8.36
N PRO A 377 -10.65 11.27 9.54
CA PRO A 377 -10.95 11.91 10.82
C PRO A 377 -10.54 13.38 10.91
N ILE A 378 -9.50 13.77 10.16
CA ILE A 378 -8.88 15.10 10.22
C ILE A 378 -8.57 15.48 11.67
N GLN A 379 -7.79 14.64 12.36
CA GLN A 379 -7.58 14.70 13.80
C GLN A 379 -6.08 14.85 14.12
N LEU A 380 -5.72 15.48 15.24
CA LEU A 380 -4.32 15.62 15.66
C LEU A 380 -3.82 14.31 16.28
N ALA A 381 -2.79 13.70 15.69
CA ALA A 381 -2.16 12.50 16.24
C ALA A 381 -1.78 12.67 17.72
N GLY A 382 -1.78 11.58 18.49
CA GLY A 382 -1.72 11.64 19.96
C GLY A 382 -3.04 12.08 20.59
N TYR A 383 -4.15 11.97 19.86
CA TYR A 383 -5.53 12.23 20.30
C TYR A 383 -5.86 11.59 21.64
N ASP A 384 -5.29 10.40 21.82
CA ASP A 384 -5.59 9.49 22.90
C ASP A 384 -4.62 9.57 24.08
N THR A 385 -3.49 10.26 23.91
CA THR A 385 -2.42 10.33 24.91
C THR A 385 -2.10 11.77 25.36
N ILE A 386 -2.26 12.76 24.48
CA ILE A 386 -1.88 14.15 24.72
C ILE A 386 -3.09 15.06 24.58
N ASN A 387 -3.23 16.01 25.51
CA ASN A 387 -4.33 16.99 25.52
C ASN A 387 -5.72 16.31 25.40
N THR A 388 -5.91 15.17 26.06
CA THR A 388 -7.15 14.36 26.01
C THR A 388 -8.40 15.09 26.54
N ARG A 389 -8.21 16.22 27.23
CA ARG A 389 -9.28 17.09 27.75
C ARG A 389 -9.59 18.31 26.86
N ALA A 390 -8.94 18.45 25.69
CA ALA A 390 -9.11 19.56 24.76
C ALA A 390 -8.95 20.96 25.42
N GLN A 391 -7.86 21.18 26.14
CA GLN A 391 -7.63 22.41 26.90
C GLN A 391 -6.58 23.33 26.27
N ASP A 392 -5.64 22.77 25.51
CA ASP A 392 -4.58 23.52 24.85
C ASP A 392 -5.16 24.36 23.68
N PRO A 393 -5.02 25.70 23.70
CA PRO A 393 -5.54 26.54 22.63
C PRO A 393 -4.84 26.34 21.27
N ARG A 394 -3.65 25.71 21.24
CA ARG A 394 -2.91 25.40 20.00
C ARG A 394 -3.49 24.19 19.27
N ALA A 395 -4.17 23.29 19.99
CA ALA A 395 -4.95 22.20 19.42
C ALA A 395 -6.40 22.65 19.29
N ALA A 396 -6.74 23.33 18.19
CA ALA A 396 -8.10 23.81 17.96
C ALA A 396 -8.50 23.85 16.48
N PHE A 397 -9.79 23.60 16.25
CA PHE A 397 -10.49 23.80 14.99
C PHE A 397 -10.65 25.31 14.71
N PRO A 398 -10.19 25.83 13.56
CA PRO A 398 -10.46 27.20 13.16
C PRO A 398 -11.93 27.36 12.72
N CYS A 399 -12.65 28.29 13.33
CA CYS A 399 -14.09 28.44 13.14
C CYS A 399 -14.51 29.86 12.74
N SER A 400 -15.66 29.93 12.08
CA SER A 400 -16.37 31.19 11.83
C SER A 400 -17.21 31.59 13.05
N PRO A 401 -17.48 32.89 13.28
CA PRO A 401 -18.35 33.32 14.36
C PRO A 401 -19.71 32.62 14.34
N GLY A 402 -20.11 32.02 15.48
CA GLY A 402 -21.36 31.27 15.63
C GLY A 402 -21.34 29.84 15.08
N GLU A 403 -20.25 29.40 14.43
CA GLU A 403 -20.09 28.01 14.01
C GLU A 403 -19.96 27.09 15.23
N THR A 404 -20.47 25.87 15.12
CA THR A 404 -20.40 24.86 16.17
C THR A 404 -19.70 23.60 15.67
N LEU A 405 -18.97 22.92 16.56
CA LEU A 405 -18.32 21.64 16.29
C LEU A 405 -18.67 20.67 17.42
N TYR A 406 -19.01 19.43 17.10
CA TYR A 406 -19.10 18.39 18.13
C TYR A 406 -17.69 17.99 18.56
N VAL A 407 -17.37 18.13 19.85
CA VAL A 407 -16.06 17.76 20.39
C VAL A 407 -16.25 16.68 21.44
N ASN A 408 -15.52 15.58 21.26
CA ASN A 408 -15.50 14.45 22.18
C ASN A 408 -14.41 14.61 23.25
N ASP A 409 -14.57 15.62 24.11
CA ASP A 409 -13.69 15.92 25.26
C ASP A 409 -14.24 15.31 26.57
N SER A 410 -13.77 15.77 27.73
CA SER A 410 -14.29 15.33 29.04
C SER A 410 -15.77 15.69 29.29
N SER A 411 -16.39 16.50 28.42
CA SER A 411 -17.79 16.87 28.46
C SER A 411 -18.36 16.90 27.03
N PRO A 412 -18.51 15.72 26.40
CA PRO A 412 -18.82 15.62 24.97
C PRO A 412 -20.07 16.41 24.58
N GLY A 413 -19.99 17.12 23.46
CA GLY A 413 -21.12 17.91 22.97
C GLY A 413 -20.72 18.97 21.94
N LEU A 414 -21.72 19.69 21.43
CA LEU A 414 -21.50 20.84 20.56
C LEU A 414 -20.83 21.97 21.34
N LYS A 415 -19.68 22.41 20.85
CA LYS A 415 -18.98 23.61 21.30
C LYS A 415 -19.23 24.71 20.28
N THR A 416 -19.37 25.94 20.77
CA THR A 416 -19.55 27.12 19.90
C THR A 416 -18.22 27.80 19.70
N CYS A 417 -18.03 28.40 18.53
CA CYS A 417 -16.85 29.16 18.18
C CYS A 417 -16.58 30.28 19.20
N GLU A 418 -15.40 30.26 19.82
CA GLU A 418 -14.92 31.29 20.73
C GLU A 418 -13.61 31.88 20.18
N ASN A 419 -13.60 33.19 19.92
CA ASN A 419 -12.44 33.90 19.36
C ASN A 419 -11.86 33.25 18.08
N GLY A 420 -12.71 32.70 17.22
CA GLY A 420 -12.28 32.08 15.95
C GLY A 420 -11.68 30.68 16.09
N SER A 421 -11.80 30.04 17.27
CA SER A 421 -11.38 28.64 17.46
C SER A 421 -12.33 27.82 18.34
N ILE A 422 -12.30 26.50 18.16
CA ILE A 422 -12.92 25.52 19.07
C ILE A 422 -11.84 24.51 19.45
N LYS A 423 -11.54 24.38 20.74
CA LYS A 423 -10.48 23.47 21.22
C LYS A 423 -10.83 22.01 20.95
N ILE A 424 -9.82 21.24 20.57
CA ILE A 424 -9.92 19.80 20.27
C ILE A 424 -8.81 19.04 21.01
N ARG A 425 -8.89 17.71 20.99
CA ARG A 425 -7.88 16.81 21.57
C ARG A 425 -6.69 16.62 20.62
N GLY A 426 -5.61 16.03 21.13
CA GLY A 426 -4.42 15.65 20.37
C GLY A 426 -3.24 16.59 20.55
N ASP A 427 -2.09 16.14 20.07
CA ASP A 427 -0.82 16.84 20.20
C ASP A 427 -0.69 17.90 19.11
N TRP A 428 -0.75 19.18 19.48
CA TRP A 428 -0.61 20.27 18.51
C TRP A 428 0.75 20.29 17.81
N ARG A 429 1.77 19.62 18.36
CA ARG A 429 3.08 19.45 17.70
C ARG A 429 3.01 18.55 16.46
N GLU A 430 1.91 17.83 16.29
CA GLU A 430 1.61 17.00 15.12
C GLU A 430 0.77 17.73 14.06
N THR A 431 0.71 19.07 14.14
CA THR A 431 -0.07 19.85 13.18
C THR A 431 0.55 19.77 11.78
N MET A 432 -0.24 19.24 10.86
CA MET A 432 0.03 19.15 9.43
C MET A 432 -0.70 20.28 8.66
N SER A 433 -0.35 20.48 7.39
CA SER A 433 -0.78 21.65 6.61
C SER A 433 -0.93 21.38 5.09
N THR A 434 0.10 20.90 4.39
CA THR A 434 0.11 20.64 2.94
C THR A 434 0.12 19.13 2.67
N HIS A 435 -1.03 18.62 2.27
CA HIS A 435 -1.26 17.24 1.87
C HIS A 435 -1.62 17.16 0.38
N TRP A 436 -1.75 15.95 -0.10
CA TRP A 436 -2.30 15.66 -1.41
C TRP A 436 -2.90 14.25 -1.40
N PHE A 437 -3.76 13.94 -2.35
CA PHE A 437 -4.26 12.58 -2.53
C PHE A 437 -4.28 12.21 -4.01
N HIS A 438 -4.05 10.93 -4.27
CA HIS A 438 -3.79 10.44 -5.61
C HIS A 438 -4.17 8.97 -5.78
N ASP A 439 -4.12 8.47 -7.02
CA ASP A 439 -4.29 7.04 -7.26
C ASP A 439 -3.19 6.21 -6.59
N HIS A 440 -3.53 5.04 -6.11
CA HIS A 440 -2.60 4.07 -5.50
C HIS A 440 -2.95 2.64 -5.95
N MET A 441 -3.43 2.47 -7.19
CA MET A 441 -3.85 1.16 -7.70
C MET A 441 -2.63 0.26 -7.92
N LEU A 442 -2.65 -0.96 -7.35
CA LEU A 442 -1.59 -1.96 -7.54
C LEU A 442 -1.23 -2.13 -9.03
N ASP A 443 0.06 -1.91 -9.35
CA ASP A 443 0.71 -1.96 -10.67
C ASP A 443 0.35 -0.84 -11.67
N PHE A 444 -0.52 0.09 -11.30
CA PHE A 444 -1.00 1.15 -12.20
C PHE A 444 -0.95 2.57 -11.59
N THR A 445 -0.35 2.74 -10.40
CA THR A 445 -0.22 4.03 -9.72
C THR A 445 0.43 5.06 -10.63
N ALA A 446 1.60 4.77 -11.21
CA ALA A 446 2.34 5.72 -12.02
C ALA A 446 1.48 6.22 -13.19
N GLN A 447 0.82 5.29 -13.86
CA GLN A 447 0.02 5.57 -15.05
C GLN A 447 -1.22 6.40 -14.72
N ASN A 448 -1.94 6.04 -13.65
CA ASN A 448 -3.17 6.74 -13.24
C ASN A 448 -2.88 8.13 -12.66
N VAL A 449 -1.84 8.27 -11.83
CA VAL A 449 -1.37 9.58 -11.36
C VAL A 449 -0.92 10.43 -12.55
N TYR A 450 -0.19 9.85 -13.50
CA TYR A 450 0.25 10.57 -14.69
C TYR A 450 -0.92 11.09 -15.53
N LYS A 451 -2.03 10.34 -15.63
CA LYS A 451 -3.27 10.78 -16.29
C LYS A 451 -3.97 11.95 -15.61
N GLY A 452 -3.67 12.22 -14.34
CA GLY A 452 -4.23 13.35 -13.59
C GLY A 452 -5.08 12.98 -12.39
N ASN A 453 -5.03 11.73 -11.91
CA ASN A 453 -5.61 11.33 -10.62
C ASN A 453 -4.70 11.82 -9.46
N ALA A 454 -4.69 13.13 -9.24
CA ALA A 454 -3.94 13.80 -8.17
C ALA A 454 -4.61 15.13 -7.78
N VAL A 455 -4.67 15.41 -6.47
CA VAL A 455 -5.31 16.60 -5.88
C VAL A 455 -4.46 17.11 -4.72
N MET A 456 -4.31 18.43 -4.57
CA MET A 456 -3.78 19.01 -3.34
C MET A 456 -4.85 19.05 -2.24
N MET A 457 -4.41 18.97 -0.99
CA MET A 457 -5.26 19.06 0.19
C MET A 457 -4.61 19.98 1.23
N ASN A 458 -5.30 21.04 1.64
CA ASN A 458 -4.82 21.96 2.66
C ASN A 458 -5.54 21.70 3.99
N TYR A 459 -4.76 21.46 5.04
CA TYR A 459 -5.22 21.36 6.42
C TYR A 459 -5.08 22.72 7.12
N TYR A 460 -6.16 23.16 7.75
CA TYR A 460 -6.17 24.37 8.56
C TYR A 460 -6.34 24.03 10.05
N SER A 461 -5.59 24.72 10.89
CA SER A 461 -5.54 24.54 12.35
C SER A 461 -5.63 25.89 13.07
N ALA A 462 -5.52 25.88 14.39
CA ALA A 462 -5.35 27.11 15.16
C ALA A 462 -4.02 27.84 14.85
N ILE A 463 -2.99 27.06 14.53
CA ILE A 463 -1.61 27.52 14.27
C ILE A 463 -1.48 28.01 12.82
N ASP A 464 -2.05 27.28 11.86
CA ASP A 464 -2.18 27.66 10.45
C ASP A 464 -3.64 27.85 10.10
N ARG A 465 -4.17 29.03 10.45
CA ARG A 465 -5.59 29.33 10.28
C ARG A 465 -5.98 29.69 8.85
N GLY A 466 -5.01 30.03 8.01
CA GLY A 466 -5.28 30.72 6.74
C GLY A 466 -5.96 32.07 6.95
N ASN A 467 -5.59 32.81 8.00
CA ASN A 467 -6.02 34.18 8.22
C ASN A 467 -4.87 34.97 8.87
N GLU A 468 -4.16 35.75 8.07
CA GLU A 468 -2.96 36.47 8.51
C GLU A 468 -3.25 37.69 9.41
N ALA A 469 -4.50 38.12 9.54
CA ALA A 469 -4.85 39.29 10.36
C ALA A 469 -5.09 38.95 11.84
N LEU A 470 -5.31 37.67 12.17
CA LEU A 470 -5.66 37.26 13.52
C LEU A 470 -4.41 37.01 14.36
N GLN A 471 -4.16 37.87 15.36
CA GLN A 471 -2.99 37.80 16.25
C GLN A 471 -3.43 37.47 17.68
N ASP A 472 -3.58 36.18 17.98
CA ASP A 472 -4.05 35.66 19.26
C ASP A 472 -2.94 34.98 20.09
N GLY A 473 -1.70 34.98 19.58
CA GLY A 473 -0.56 34.27 20.19
C GLY A 473 -0.48 32.79 19.86
N VAL A 474 -1.42 32.25 19.07
CA VAL A 474 -1.43 30.86 18.60
C VAL A 474 -1.22 30.79 17.08
N ASN A 475 -1.96 31.61 16.32
CA ASN A 475 -1.87 31.67 14.87
C ASN A 475 -0.51 32.23 14.43
N LEU A 476 0.20 31.49 13.58
CA LEU A 476 1.48 31.90 13.00
C LEU A 476 1.31 33.01 11.96
N ARG A 477 0.09 33.19 11.41
CA ARG A 477 -0.20 34.24 10.41
C ARG A 477 0.62 34.09 9.12
N PHE A 478 0.72 32.86 8.61
CA PHE A 478 1.29 32.63 7.28
C PHE A 478 0.58 33.49 6.21
N PRO A 479 1.30 33.94 5.16
CA PRO A 479 0.71 34.72 4.09
C PRO A 479 -0.49 33.98 3.49
N SER A 480 -1.67 34.57 3.58
CA SER A 480 -2.93 33.91 3.21
C SER A 480 -4.01 34.88 2.80
N GLY A 481 -4.06 36.06 3.43
CA GLY A 481 -5.16 37.02 3.31
C GLY A 481 -6.07 36.99 4.54
N SER A 482 -7.09 37.84 4.56
CA SER A 482 -7.93 38.08 5.74
C SER A 482 -9.39 38.36 5.41
N ALA A 483 -9.82 38.08 4.18
CA ALA A 483 -11.18 38.33 3.72
C ALA A 483 -12.21 37.33 4.31
N MET A 484 -11.75 36.19 4.79
CA MET A 484 -12.53 35.11 5.41
C MET A 484 -12.00 34.77 6.80
N PRO A 485 -12.81 34.19 7.72
CA PRO A 485 -12.35 33.86 9.07
C PRO A 485 -11.18 32.85 9.10
N TRP A 486 -11.13 31.93 8.13
CA TRP A 486 -10.10 30.93 7.94
C TRP A 486 -9.96 30.62 6.44
N GLY A 487 -8.90 29.90 6.05
CA GLY A 487 -8.79 29.34 4.71
C GLY A 487 -8.62 30.35 3.56
N ASN A 488 -8.09 31.55 3.83
CA ASN A 488 -7.79 32.51 2.76
C ASN A 488 -6.65 32.00 1.88
N ARG A 489 -6.79 32.25 0.57
CA ARG A 489 -5.88 31.76 -0.49
C ARG A 489 -5.34 32.89 -1.37
N ASP A 490 -5.57 34.14 -0.98
CA ASP A 490 -5.14 35.34 -1.70
C ASP A 490 -3.62 35.37 -1.90
N TYR A 491 -2.90 34.89 -0.88
CA TYR A 491 -1.44 34.89 -0.81
C TYR A 491 -0.87 33.52 -0.41
N ASP A 492 -1.70 32.48 -0.42
CA ASP A 492 -1.33 31.07 -0.17
C ASP A 492 -1.65 30.24 -1.42
N VAL A 493 -0.62 29.90 -2.20
CA VAL A 493 -0.75 29.38 -3.57
C VAL A 493 -0.19 27.97 -3.67
N ASN A 494 -1.06 27.00 -4.00
CA ASN A 494 -0.65 25.64 -4.32
C ASN A 494 -0.10 25.52 -5.76
N LEU A 495 1.04 24.84 -5.90
CA LEU A 495 1.72 24.57 -7.16
C LEU A 495 2.00 23.07 -7.27
N VAL A 496 1.30 22.38 -8.17
CA VAL A 496 1.63 21.00 -8.58
C VAL A 496 2.56 21.09 -9.78
N VAL A 497 3.82 20.72 -9.59
CA VAL A 497 4.83 20.73 -10.66
C VAL A 497 5.08 19.29 -11.09
N ALA A 498 4.92 19.00 -12.38
CA ALA A 498 5.29 17.70 -12.93
C ALA A 498 5.79 17.80 -14.36
N ASP A 499 6.64 16.85 -14.76
CA ASP A 499 6.96 16.65 -16.16
C ASP A 499 5.89 15.82 -16.88
N LYS A 500 5.58 16.24 -18.11
CA LYS A 500 4.64 15.61 -19.02
C LYS A 500 5.22 15.51 -20.43
N ALA A 501 4.66 14.63 -21.23
CA ALA A 501 4.94 14.45 -22.64
C ALA A 501 3.63 14.16 -23.39
N TRP A 502 3.61 14.44 -24.69
CA TRP A 502 2.45 14.18 -25.52
C TRP A 502 2.84 13.70 -26.91
N ASP A 503 1.89 13.04 -27.56
CA ASP A 503 2.06 12.49 -28.90
C ASP A 503 2.02 13.58 -30.00
N ALA A 504 2.12 13.15 -31.26
CA ALA A 504 2.07 14.06 -32.41
C ALA A 504 0.73 14.81 -32.56
N ASN A 505 -0.33 14.32 -31.92
CA ASN A 505 -1.67 14.93 -31.89
C ASN A 505 -1.89 15.80 -30.64
N GLY A 506 -0.85 15.99 -29.82
CA GLY A 506 -0.92 16.76 -28.59
C GLY A 506 -1.71 16.08 -27.47
N GLN A 507 -1.92 14.77 -27.54
CA GLN A 507 -2.58 13.99 -26.50
C GLN A 507 -1.56 13.48 -25.49
N LEU A 508 -1.91 13.51 -24.20
CA LEU A 508 -1.06 13.02 -23.12
C LEU A 508 -0.57 11.61 -23.42
N TRP A 509 0.73 11.40 -23.21
CA TRP A 509 1.41 10.18 -23.63
C TRP A 509 2.36 9.66 -22.55
N PHE A 510 2.41 8.35 -22.40
CA PHE A 510 3.21 7.64 -21.40
C PHE A 510 3.74 6.34 -22.01
N ASN A 511 4.95 5.93 -21.62
CA ASN A 511 5.53 4.65 -22.05
C ASN A 511 5.57 3.66 -20.87
N PRO A 512 4.61 2.72 -20.78
CA PRO A 512 4.55 1.76 -19.66
C PRO A 512 5.69 0.75 -19.65
N PHE A 513 6.45 0.63 -20.75
CA PHE A 513 7.60 -0.28 -20.84
C PHE A 513 8.91 0.34 -20.32
N ASN A 514 8.91 1.62 -19.93
CA ASN A 514 10.07 2.22 -19.31
C ASN A 514 10.06 1.96 -17.79
N THR A 515 10.44 0.74 -17.39
CA THR A 515 10.44 0.28 -15.99
C THR A 515 11.54 0.89 -15.12
N ASP A 516 12.46 1.64 -15.74
CA ASP A 516 13.54 2.35 -15.06
C ASP A 516 13.10 3.75 -14.58
N GLY A 517 11.89 4.20 -14.93
CA GLY A 517 11.35 5.52 -14.58
C GLY A 517 11.02 6.36 -15.82
N PHE A 518 9.77 6.82 -15.91
CA PHE A 518 9.29 7.62 -17.04
C PHE A 518 9.57 9.10 -16.81
N LEU A 519 10.23 9.76 -17.77
CA LEU A 519 10.44 11.21 -17.74
C LEU A 519 9.73 11.87 -18.93
N GLY A 520 8.89 12.84 -18.62
CA GLY A 520 8.34 13.80 -19.57
C GLY A 520 9.38 14.82 -20.02
N ASP A 521 9.14 15.42 -21.18
CA ASP A 521 10.02 16.41 -21.79
C ASP A 521 9.52 17.86 -21.65
N GLN A 522 8.39 18.08 -20.95
CA GLN A 522 7.82 19.40 -20.70
C GLN A 522 7.40 19.54 -19.24
N ILE A 523 7.83 20.60 -18.55
CA ILE A 523 7.32 20.91 -17.19
C ILE A 523 5.97 21.61 -17.30
N LEU A 524 4.98 21.08 -16.57
CA LEU A 524 3.70 21.74 -16.32
C LEU A 524 3.60 22.20 -14.86
N VAL A 525 2.87 23.31 -14.65
CA VAL A 525 2.44 23.78 -13.34
C VAL A 525 0.92 23.80 -13.32
N ASN A 526 0.30 23.09 -12.38
CA ASN A 526 -1.16 22.88 -12.31
C ASN A 526 -1.76 22.42 -13.65
N TRP A 527 -1.06 21.49 -14.34
CA TRP A 527 -1.39 21.01 -15.69
C TRP A 527 -1.42 22.07 -16.79
N GLN A 528 -0.64 23.15 -16.65
CA GLN A 528 -0.43 24.12 -17.71
C GLN A 528 1.02 24.25 -18.11
N TYR A 529 1.25 24.39 -19.42
CA TYR A 529 2.57 24.62 -19.99
C TYR A 529 3.04 26.04 -19.68
N GLN A 530 4.14 26.13 -18.92
CA GLN A 530 4.87 27.35 -18.57
C GLN A 530 3.99 28.61 -18.36
N PRO A 531 3.08 28.61 -17.37
CA PRO A 531 2.13 29.70 -17.18
C PRO A 531 2.76 30.93 -16.51
N LYS A 532 1.98 32.03 -16.43
CA LYS A 532 2.30 33.24 -15.66
C LYS A 532 1.31 33.43 -14.51
N LEU A 533 1.78 33.89 -13.36
CA LEU A 533 0.96 34.26 -12.20
C LEU A 533 1.20 35.73 -11.85
N LYS A 534 0.13 36.49 -11.66
CA LYS A 534 0.23 37.84 -11.09
C LYS A 534 0.33 37.73 -9.57
N VAL A 535 1.26 38.44 -8.96
CA VAL A 535 1.46 38.48 -7.50
C VAL A 535 1.51 39.92 -7.02
N ARG A 536 1.01 40.23 -5.83
CA ARG A 536 1.14 41.54 -5.19
C ARG A 536 2.56 41.74 -4.65
N ALA A 537 3.03 42.98 -4.61
CA ALA A 537 4.29 43.35 -3.96
C ALA A 537 4.19 43.22 -2.41
N ARG A 538 4.22 41.98 -1.92
CA ARG A 538 4.12 41.57 -0.50
C ARG A 538 4.57 40.12 -0.32
N SER A 539 4.48 39.56 0.89
CA SER A 539 4.76 38.15 1.16
C SER A 539 3.68 37.22 0.60
N TYR A 540 4.12 36.08 0.08
CA TYR A 540 3.32 34.96 -0.42
C TYR A 540 3.86 33.65 0.13
N ARG A 541 2.96 32.71 0.44
CA ARG A 541 3.27 31.29 0.67
C ARG A 541 3.04 30.52 -0.63
N PHE A 542 4.01 29.70 -1.03
CA PHE A 542 3.86 28.73 -2.11
C PHE A 542 3.96 27.33 -1.54
N ARG A 543 2.93 26.50 -1.78
CA ARG A 543 2.87 25.08 -1.41
C ARG A 543 3.20 24.24 -2.64
N ILE A 544 4.44 23.76 -2.73
CA ILE A 544 4.99 23.17 -3.95
C ILE A 544 5.03 21.65 -3.82
N LEU A 545 4.23 20.95 -4.61
CA LEU A 545 4.25 19.49 -4.73
C LEU A 545 5.03 19.08 -5.99
N ASN A 546 5.95 18.13 -5.86
CA ASN A 546 6.44 17.37 -7.01
C ASN A 546 5.45 16.26 -7.36
N GLY A 547 4.56 16.54 -8.32
CA GLY A 547 3.54 15.62 -8.82
C GLY A 547 3.99 14.80 -10.04
N SER A 548 5.31 14.64 -10.23
CA SER A 548 5.88 13.77 -11.28
C SER A 548 5.76 12.31 -10.90
N VAL A 549 6.11 11.41 -11.82
CA VAL A 549 6.13 9.96 -11.56
C VAL A 549 7.55 9.43 -11.28
N SER A 550 8.58 10.04 -11.88
CA SER A 550 9.98 9.63 -11.73
C SER A 550 10.99 10.80 -11.74
N ARG A 551 10.54 12.05 -11.94
CA ARG A 551 11.43 13.21 -12.05
C ARG A 551 11.71 13.86 -10.70
N TYR A 552 12.98 14.23 -10.50
CA TYR A 552 13.42 15.06 -9.38
C TYR A 552 13.62 16.49 -9.87
N PHE A 553 13.42 17.44 -8.96
CA PHE A 553 13.58 18.86 -9.28
C PHE A 553 14.54 19.55 -8.33
N LYS A 554 15.17 20.62 -8.80
CA LYS A 554 15.93 21.55 -7.95
C LYS A 554 15.64 22.96 -8.41
N PHE A 555 14.96 23.75 -7.57
CA PHE A 555 14.38 25.02 -8.02
C PHE A 555 15.16 26.23 -7.52
N ALA A 556 15.37 27.20 -8.40
CA ALA A 556 15.81 28.55 -8.06
C ALA A 556 14.71 29.56 -8.32
N ILE A 557 14.73 30.69 -7.61
CA ILE A 557 13.91 31.86 -7.94
C ILE A 557 14.84 33.01 -8.33
N VAL A 558 14.59 33.60 -9.49
CA VAL A 558 15.37 34.74 -10.00
C VAL A 558 14.49 35.88 -10.45
N ARG A 559 14.99 37.10 -10.30
CA ARG A 559 14.38 38.32 -10.84
C ARG A 559 15.13 38.78 -12.07
N GLU A 560 14.39 39.11 -13.13
CA GLU A 560 14.90 39.76 -14.34
C GLU A 560 15.26 41.24 -14.06
N VAL A 561 16.44 41.64 -14.50
CA VAL A 561 17.00 42.99 -14.36
C VAL A 561 17.35 43.51 -15.75
N ALA A 562 16.84 44.68 -16.11
CA ALA A 562 17.20 45.33 -17.37
C ALA A 562 18.69 45.73 -17.37
N GLY A 563 19.39 45.51 -18.48
CA GLY A 563 20.82 45.75 -18.61
C GLY A 563 21.68 44.61 -18.06
N SER A 564 22.93 44.91 -17.76
CA SER A 564 23.95 43.95 -17.31
C SER A 564 24.35 44.09 -15.84
N SER A 565 23.56 44.80 -15.03
CA SER A 565 23.86 45.08 -13.62
C SER A 565 23.47 43.96 -12.66
N GLY A 566 22.74 42.95 -13.14
CA GLY A 566 22.38 41.78 -12.33
C GLY A 566 23.55 40.83 -12.12
N GLU A 567 23.39 39.94 -11.15
CA GLU A 567 24.35 38.92 -10.74
C GLU A 567 24.74 37.97 -11.88
N PHE A 568 23.75 37.49 -12.63
CA PHE A 568 23.95 36.59 -13.77
C PHE A 568 23.57 37.28 -15.07
N LYS A 569 24.40 37.10 -16.10
CA LYS A 569 24.10 37.60 -17.44
C LYS A 569 22.99 36.77 -18.07
N GLY A 570 22.06 37.44 -18.76
CA GLY A 570 21.09 36.76 -19.61
C GLY A 570 21.65 36.37 -20.98
N PRO A 571 20.77 35.96 -21.91
CA PRO A 571 21.18 35.53 -23.24
C PRO A 571 21.97 36.63 -23.96
N SER A 572 22.95 36.25 -24.77
CA SER A 572 23.76 37.22 -25.51
C SER A 572 22.87 38.14 -26.37
N GLY A 573 23.09 39.45 -26.28
CA GLY A 573 22.30 40.46 -27.01
C GLY A 573 20.91 40.78 -26.45
N SER A 574 20.44 40.07 -25.40
CA SER A 574 19.11 40.31 -24.80
C SER A 574 19.00 41.62 -24.00
N ASN A 575 20.13 42.20 -23.58
CA ASN A 575 20.19 43.32 -22.65
C ASN A 575 19.41 43.06 -21.33
N VAL A 576 19.39 41.81 -20.86
CA VAL A 576 18.87 41.45 -19.53
C VAL A 576 19.91 40.68 -18.71
N SER A 577 19.80 40.81 -17.40
CA SER A 577 20.55 40.08 -16.39
C SER A 577 19.58 39.61 -15.30
N TYR A 578 20.07 38.87 -14.31
CA TYR A 578 19.23 38.27 -13.28
C TYR A 578 19.89 38.36 -11.91
N ASN A 579 19.08 38.52 -10.87
CA ASN A 579 19.49 38.35 -9.48
C ASN A 579 18.74 37.18 -8.86
N ARG A 580 19.41 36.44 -7.97
CA ARG A 580 18.71 35.48 -7.10
C ARG A 580 17.73 36.20 -6.19
N VAL A 581 16.64 35.51 -5.86
CA VAL A 581 15.60 35.98 -4.96
C VAL A 581 15.61 35.07 -3.73
N PRO A 582 16.09 35.56 -2.58
CA PRO A 582 16.03 34.83 -1.32
C PRO A 582 14.59 34.54 -0.89
N PHE A 583 14.40 33.42 -0.20
CA PHE A 583 13.14 32.98 0.38
C PHE A 583 13.39 32.18 1.66
N HIS A 584 12.33 31.87 2.39
CA HIS A 584 12.37 31.02 3.58
C HIS A 584 11.54 29.77 3.37
N MET A 585 12.07 28.60 3.70
CA MET A 585 11.26 27.38 3.81
C MET A 585 10.66 27.33 5.22
N ILE A 586 9.35 27.11 5.30
CA ILE A 586 8.58 27.07 6.57
C ILE A 586 7.97 25.69 6.82
N GLY A 587 7.89 24.86 5.78
CA GLY A 587 7.40 23.51 5.85
C GLY A 587 7.99 22.63 4.76
N ASN A 588 8.06 21.34 5.03
CA ASN A 588 8.35 20.32 4.03
C ASN A 588 7.19 19.33 3.92
N ASP A 589 7.46 18.13 3.42
CA ASP A 589 6.52 17.02 3.31
C ASP A 589 5.93 16.64 4.68
N GLY A 590 6.72 16.60 5.75
CA GLY A 590 6.17 16.50 7.11
C GLY A 590 5.70 17.83 7.72
N ASN A 591 5.29 18.77 6.86
CA ASN A 591 4.60 20.01 7.18
C ASN A 591 5.44 21.04 7.95
N ILE A 592 4.77 21.84 8.79
CA ILE A 592 5.33 23.06 9.40
C ILE A 592 6.49 22.67 10.31
N MET A 593 7.64 23.31 10.09
CA MET A 593 8.89 23.04 10.81
C MET A 593 8.96 23.76 12.15
N GLU A 594 9.97 23.43 12.96
CA GLU A 594 10.32 24.15 14.19
C GLU A 594 10.84 25.56 13.89
N HIS A 595 11.64 25.70 12.83
CA HIS A 595 12.27 26.95 12.41
C HIS A 595 12.09 27.21 10.91
N ALA A 596 12.06 28.49 10.53
CA ALA A 596 12.06 28.91 9.14
C ALA A 596 13.50 28.93 8.59
N VAL A 597 13.79 28.14 7.57
CA VAL A 597 15.14 27.98 7.03
C VAL A 597 15.42 29.03 5.94
N PRO A 598 16.43 29.91 6.11
CA PRO A 598 16.70 30.99 5.18
C PRO A 598 17.58 30.56 4.01
N PHE A 599 17.05 30.61 2.78
CA PHE A 599 17.79 30.38 1.53
C PHE A 599 18.35 31.70 1.00
N ASP A 600 19.12 32.40 1.83
CA ASP A 600 19.66 33.76 1.57
C ASP A 600 21.19 33.81 1.50
N GLY A 601 21.85 32.66 1.63
CA GLY A 601 23.31 32.53 1.64
C GLY A 601 23.98 32.93 2.97
N SER A 602 23.21 33.12 4.05
CA SER A 602 23.76 33.44 5.37
C SER A 602 24.24 32.20 6.14
N MET A 603 23.84 31.00 5.74
CA MET A 603 24.14 29.71 6.37
C MET A 603 24.65 28.69 5.36
N ASP A 604 25.44 27.74 5.86
CA ASP A 604 25.73 26.49 5.16
C ASP A 604 24.61 25.52 5.53
N LEU A 605 23.73 25.24 4.57
CA LEU A 605 22.46 24.56 4.85
C LEU A 605 22.56 23.03 4.77
N ASN A 606 23.55 22.49 4.05
CA ASN A 606 23.80 21.06 3.91
C ASN A 606 25.02 20.57 4.70
N GLY A 607 25.82 21.48 5.27
CA GLY A 607 27.01 21.16 6.03
C GLY A 607 28.21 20.77 5.19
N ASP A 608 28.24 21.14 3.89
CA ASP A 608 29.35 20.82 2.98
C ASP A 608 30.48 21.87 2.97
N GLY A 609 30.29 22.99 3.68
CA GLY A 609 31.23 24.10 3.78
C GLY A 609 30.95 25.26 2.81
N ASP A 610 30.02 25.13 1.85
CA ASP A 610 29.62 26.18 0.92
C ASP A 610 28.31 26.85 1.37
N ARG A 611 28.37 28.16 1.66
CA ARG A 611 27.18 28.93 2.05
C ARG A 611 26.36 29.41 0.87
N GLN A 612 26.85 29.28 -0.36
CA GLN A 612 26.28 29.95 -1.53
C GLN A 612 25.55 29.00 -2.49
N ASP A 613 25.74 27.69 -2.37
CA ASP A 613 25.18 26.69 -3.28
C ASP A 613 23.65 26.53 -3.13
N ASN A 614 23.11 26.82 -1.93
CA ASN A 614 21.67 26.91 -1.66
C ASN A 614 21.13 28.35 -1.57
N ASN A 615 21.92 29.39 -1.83
CA ASN A 615 21.40 30.77 -1.82
C ASN A 615 20.40 30.97 -2.97
N GLY A 616 19.12 31.21 -2.63
CA GLY A 616 18.00 31.31 -3.57
C GLY A 616 17.68 30.02 -4.32
N ILE A 617 18.12 28.85 -3.81
CA ILE A 617 18.03 27.54 -4.47
C ILE A 617 17.57 26.48 -3.47
N LEU A 618 16.39 25.89 -3.71
CA LEU A 618 15.83 24.79 -2.92
C LEU A 618 16.72 23.53 -2.99
N PRO A 619 16.66 22.64 -1.98
CA PRO A 619 17.30 21.33 -2.09
C PRO A 619 16.64 20.49 -3.19
N LEU A 620 17.26 19.35 -3.51
CA LEU A 620 16.66 18.37 -4.41
C LEU A 620 15.29 17.93 -3.86
N GLN A 621 14.23 18.11 -4.66
CA GLN A 621 12.88 17.68 -4.35
C GLN A 621 12.58 16.37 -5.09
N GLY A 622 12.40 15.29 -4.34
CA GLY A 622 11.95 14.00 -4.84
C GLY A 622 10.46 13.99 -5.18
N ILE A 623 10.01 12.89 -5.80
CA ILE A 623 8.60 12.68 -6.10
C ILE A 623 7.82 12.63 -4.78
N ALA A 624 6.61 13.20 -4.76
CA ALA A 624 5.71 13.32 -3.61
C ALA A 624 6.18 14.23 -2.47
N GLU A 625 7.41 14.73 -2.49
CA GLU A 625 7.83 15.73 -1.51
C GLU A 625 7.12 17.06 -1.74
N ARG A 626 6.81 17.74 -0.64
CA ARG A 626 6.18 19.07 -0.63
C ARG A 626 7.13 20.05 0.02
N TYR A 627 7.23 21.27 -0.51
CA TYR A 627 7.93 22.37 0.13
C TYR A 627 7.05 23.60 0.20
N ASP A 628 6.91 24.14 1.41
CA ASP A 628 6.22 25.37 1.68
C ASP A 628 7.23 26.49 1.89
N ILE A 629 7.22 27.47 1.00
CA ILE A 629 8.15 28.61 1.05
C ILE A 629 7.42 29.95 1.15
N ILE A 630 8.04 30.91 1.83
CA ILE A 630 7.63 32.31 1.84
C ILE A 630 8.58 33.13 0.96
N VAL A 631 8.00 33.81 -0.03
CA VAL A 631 8.69 34.78 -0.89
C VAL A 631 8.12 36.18 -0.64
N ASN A 632 8.97 37.16 -0.34
CA ASN A 632 8.54 38.54 -0.13
C ASN A 632 8.84 39.42 -1.36
N PHE A 633 7.79 39.73 -2.13
CA PHE A 633 7.88 40.54 -3.35
C PHE A 633 7.95 42.07 -3.10
N ALA A 634 8.12 42.50 -1.85
CA ALA A 634 8.40 43.89 -1.47
C ALA A 634 9.81 44.10 -0.89
N LYS A 635 10.58 43.02 -0.69
CA LYS A 635 11.96 43.05 -0.20
C LYS A 635 12.96 42.77 -1.34
N ASN A 636 14.25 42.74 -1.03
CA ASN A 636 15.33 42.35 -1.96
C ASN A 636 15.38 43.16 -3.27
N GLY A 637 14.96 44.43 -3.19
CA GLY A 637 14.91 45.36 -4.31
C GLY A 637 13.80 45.09 -5.33
N ILE A 638 12.91 44.12 -5.09
CA ILE A 638 11.77 43.78 -5.95
C ILE A 638 10.75 44.93 -5.91
N LYS A 639 10.19 45.28 -7.08
CA LYS A 639 9.16 46.32 -7.22
C LYS A 639 8.07 45.90 -8.19
N ALA A 640 6.93 46.60 -8.13
CA ALA A 640 5.85 46.42 -9.10
C ALA A 640 6.36 46.58 -10.55
N GLY A 641 5.91 45.70 -11.43
CA GLY A 641 6.37 45.58 -12.81
C GLY A 641 7.56 44.63 -13.02
N ASP A 642 8.26 44.22 -11.95
CA ASP A 642 9.34 43.24 -12.07
C ASP A 642 8.78 41.86 -12.49
N LYS A 643 9.61 41.12 -13.24
CA LYS A 643 9.35 39.72 -13.63
C LYS A 643 10.29 38.81 -12.87
N LEU A 644 9.73 37.77 -12.27
CA LEU A 644 10.49 36.72 -11.61
C LEU A 644 10.19 35.38 -12.25
N TYR A 645 11.10 34.42 -12.11
CA TYR A 645 10.96 33.09 -12.66
C TYR A 645 11.37 32.03 -11.64
N PHE A 646 10.57 30.97 -11.54
CA PHE A 646 11.07 29.69 -11.06
C PHE A 646 11.86 29.00 -12.18
N VAL A 647 13.00 28.43 -11.81
CA VAL A 647 13.95 27.80 -12.73
C VAL A 647 14.29 26.42 -12.18
N ASN A 648 14.08 25.36 -12.96
CA ASN A 648 14.60 24.03 -12.62
C ASN A 648 16.06 23.92 -13.06
N LEU A 649 16.91 23.42 -12.17
CA LEU A 649 18.34 23.23 -12.36
C LEU A 649 18.71 21.76 -12.57
N MET A 650 17.82 20.81 -12.27
CA MET A 650 18.18 19.40 -12.22
C MET A 650 18.06 18.73 -13.60
N GLU A 651 19.20 18.34 -14.17
CA GLU A 651 19.26 17.53 -15.38
C GLU A 651 19.01 16.07 -15.04
N HIS A 652 18.19 15.41 -15.84
CA HIS A 652 18.10 13.95 -15.90
C HIS A 652 18.61 13.45 -17.25
N GLU A 653 19.09 12.22 -17.30
CA GLU A 653 19.33 11.49 -18.56
C GLU A 653 18.48 10.22 -18.68
N THR A 654 18.10 9.64 -17.54
CA THR A 654 17.36 8.39 -17.42
C THR A 654 16.38 8.48 -16.24
N GLY A 655 15.46 7.52 -16.14
CA GLY A 655 14.53 7.42 -15.01
C GLY A 655 15.19 6.98 -13.70
N LYS A 656 16.47 6.54 -13.75
CA LYS A 656 17.15 5.93 -12.61
C LYS A 656 17.36 6.87 -11.42
N GLY A 657 17.46 8.15 -11.74
CA GLY A 657 17.78 9.22 -10.81
C GLY A 657 18.18 10.48 -11.58
N PRO A 658 18.34 11.61 -10.87
CA PRO A 658 18.95 12.80 -11.44
C PRO A 658 20.38 12.52 -11.88
N LYS A 659 20.87 13.27 -12.87
CA LYS A 659 22.24 13.17 -13.34
C LYS A 659 23.14 14.16 -12.62
N GLN A 660 22.79 15.45 -12.71
CA GLN A 660 23.57 16.53 -12.12
C GLN A 660 22.77 17.84 -12.09
N PRO A 661 23.01 18.72 -11.12
CA PRO A 661 22.53 20.10 -11.19
C PRO A 661 23.32 20.89 -12.25
N ILE A 662 22.61 21.63 -13.09
CA ILE A 662 23.18 22.58 -14.04
C ILE A 662 23.37 23.94 -13.36
N ALA A 663 24.50 24.60 -13.61
CA ALA A 663 24.79 25.90 -13.06
C ALA A 663 23.72 26.93 -13.48
N LEU A 664 23.15 27.66 -12.51
CA LEU A 664 22.11 28.67 -12.76
C LEU A 664 22.54 29.71 -13.81
N ALA A 665 23.80 30.16 -13.78
CA ALA A 665 24.34 31.09 -14.77
C ALA A 665 24.30 30.56 -16.21
N ASP A 666 24.54 29.26 -16.41
CA ASP A 666 24.56 28.63 -17.72
C ASP A 666 23.13 28.49 -18.29
N ILE A 667 22.14 28.24 -17.44
CA ILE A 667 20.71 28.20 -17.83
C ILE A 667 20.24 29.61 -18.23
N LEU A 668 20.52 30.62 -17.39
CA LEU A 668 20.03 31.99 -17.61
C LEU A 668 20.67 32.69 -18.80
N SER A 669 21.93 32.36 -19.10
CA SER A 669 22.64 32.85 -20.29
C SER A 669 22.32 32.06 -21.55
N GLU A 670 21.51 31.00 -21.45
CA GLU A 670 21.22 30.03 -22.51
C GLU A 670 22.46 29.30 -23.06
N LYS A 671 23.54 29.23 -22.28
CA LYS A 671 24.68 28.36 -22.57
C LYS A 671 24.29 26.89 -22.45
N TYR A 672 23.41 26.56 -21.50
CA TYR A 672 22.69 25.30 -21.42
C TYR A 672 21.24 25.54 -21.88
N LYS A 673 20.90 25.07 -23.08
CA LYS A 673 19.56 25.20 -23.67
C LYS A 673 19.29 24.02 -24.57
N ALA A 674 18.33 23.19 -24.17
CA ALA A 674 17.85 22.09 -24.99
C ALA A 674 17.26 22.63 -26.30
N VAL A 675 17.60 21.98 -27.42
CA VAL A 675 17.10 22.33 -28.75
C VAL A 675 16.70 21.07 -29.50
N ILE A 676 15.70 21.19 -30.37
CA ILE A 676 15.32 20.07 -31.24
C ILE A 676 16.23 20.07 -32.47
N LYS A 677 16.88 18.93 -32.74
CA LYS A 677 17.68 18.68 -33.94
C LYS A 677 16.95 17.65 -34.80
N GLN A 678 16.91 17.89 -36.12
CA GLN A 678 16.41 16.90 -37.08
C GLN A 678 17.50 15.86 -37.38
N THR A 679 17.19 14.58 -37.22
CA THR A 679 18.05 13.44 -37.54
C THR A 679 17.40 12.55 -38.59
N ASN A 680 18.12 11.53 -39.08
CA ASN A 680 17.56 10.52 -39.98
C ASN A 680 16.46 9.67 -39.32
N ASN A 681 16.39 9.64 -37.99
CA ASN A 681 15.39 8.91 -37.20
C ASN A 681 14.23 9.81 -36.73
N GLY A 682 14.27 11.11 -37.04
CA GLY A 682 13.26 12.10 -36.67
C GLY A 682 13.81 13.25 -35.81
N PRO A 683 12.93 14.11 -35.27
CA PRO A 683 13.32 15.13 -34.32
C PRO A 683 13.79 14.49 -33.01
N GLU A 684 14.89 14.99 -32.45
CA GLU A 684 15.46 14.56 -31.18
C GLU A 684 15.92 15.77 -30.35
N TRP A 685 15.87 15.66 -29.03
CA TRP A 685 16.45 16.67 -28.13
C TRP A 685 17.98 16.60 -28.17
N ASP A 686 18.61 17.75 -28.32
CA ASP A 686 20.06 17.95 -28.30
C ASP A 686 20.43 19.09 -27.34
N LYS A 687 21.69 19.12 -26.90
CA LYS A 687 22.25 20.14 -26.00
C LYS A 687 21.58 20.28 -24.61
N GLY A 688 20.86 19.27 -24.13
CA GLY A 688 20.42 19.18 -22.74
C GLY A 688 19.03 18.58 -22.54
N ASP A 689 18.63 18.45 -21.28
CA ASP A 689 17.30 18.07 -20.84
C ASP A 689 16.33 19.26 -20.99
N PRO A 690 15.23 19.12 -21.75
CA PRO A 690 14.26 20.20 -21.96
C PRO A 690 13.48 20.61 -20.69
N ALA A 691 13.51 19.79 -19.64
CA ALA A 691 12.95 20.15 -18.35
C ALA A 691 13.88 21.05 -17.51
N VAL A 692 15.11 21.35 -17.96
CA VAL A 692 15.98 22.33 -17.28
C VAL A 692 15.74 23.72 -17.86
N GLY A 693 15.33 24.66 -17.01
CA GLY A 693 15.00 26.02 -17.45
C GLY A 693 13.89 26.69 -16.65
N LYS A 694 13.48 27.87 -17.12
CA LYS A 694 12.36 28.63 -16.54
C LYS A 694 11.05 27.91 -16.82
N PHE A 695 10.18 27.77 -15.82
CA PHE A 695 8.91 27.06 -15.99
C PHE A 695 7.68 27.76 -15.39
N LEU A 696 7.86 28.79 -14.56
CA LEU A 696 6.76 29.63 -14.06
C LEU A 696 7.24 31.08 -13.99
N GLN A 697 6.46 32.01 -14.54
CA GLN A 697 6.72 33.45 -14.43
C GLN A 697 5.80 34.08 -13.36
N LEU A 698 6.37 34.92 -12.52
CA LEU A 698 5.64 35.74 -11.55
C LEU A 698 5.73 37.21 -11.97
N LEU A 699 4.57 37.87 -12.05
CA LEU A 699 4.43 39.27 -12.46
C LEU A 699 4.00 40.14 -11.28
N VAL A 700 4.93 40.94 -10.77
CA VAL A 700 4.69 41.74 -9.55
C VAL A 700 3.76 42.91 -9.85
N GLN A 701 2.68 43.01 -9.08
CA GLN A 701 1.65 44.03 -9.15
C GLN A 701 1.72 44.96 -7.93
N PRO A 702 1.28 46.22 -8.05
CA PRO A 702 1.17 47.11 -6.91
C PRO A 702 0.28 46.52 -5.81
N TYR A 703 0.68 46.76 -4.56
CA TYR A 703 -0.09 46.46 -3.37
C TYR A 703 -0.20 47.73 -2.53
N SER A 704 -1.43 48.15 -2.23
CA SER A 704 -1.72 49.35 -1.41
C SER A 704 -2.12 49.02 0.02
N GLY A 705 -2.30 47.74 0.34
CA GLY A 705 -2.60 47.30 1.71
C GLY A 705 -1.34 47.19 2.56
N GLN A 706 -1.53 46.87 3.84
CA GLN A 706 -0.44 46.50 4.73
C GLN A 706 -0.23 44.98 4.66
N ASP A 707 1.03 44.55 4.55
CA ASP A 707 1.37 43.14 4.74
C ASP A 707 1.47 42.88 6.23
N VAL A 708 0.56 42.04 6.74
CA VAL A 708 0.46 41.70 8.15
C VAL A 708 0.75 40.22 8.40
N SER A 709 1.23 39.52 7.37
CA SER A 709 1.72 38.15 7.51
C SER A 709 2.98 38.10 8.38
N MET A 710 3.30 36.92 8.92
CA MET A 710 4.52 36.74 9.70
C MET A 710 5.78 37.12 8.92
N ASP A 711 6.79 37.61 9.63
CA ASP A 711 8.15 37.72 9.10
C ASP A 711 8.91 36.41 9.41
N PRO A 712 9.18 35.54 8.42
CA PRO A 712 9.89 34.28 8.66
C PRO A 712 11.30 34.49 9.21
N ALA A 713 11.91 35.67 9.01
CA ALA A 713 13.22 35.97 9.58
C ALA A 713 13.21 35.97 11.13
N LEU A 714 12.05 36.13 11.78
CA LEU A 714 11.96 36.05 13.25
C LEU A 714 12.01 34.62 13.78
N TYR A 715 11.83 33.61 12.91
CA TYR A 715 11.74 32.19 13.27
C TYR A 715 12.95 31.38 12.78
N GLU A 716 14.01 32.06 12.35
CA GLU A 716 15.23 31.40 11.88
C GLU A 716 15.97 30.68 13.02
N PRO A 717 16.65 29.56 12.74
CA PRO A 717 17.54 28.94 13.71
C PRO A 717 18.73 29.85 14.03
N ALA A 718 19.50 29.51 15.06
CA ALA A 718 20.74 30.23 15.36
C ALA A 718 21.70 30.21 14.17
N LYS A 719 22.29 31.36 13.83
CA LYS A 719 23.24 31.49 12.72
C LYS A 719 24.38 32.47 13.03
N PRO A 720 25.48 32.50 12.25
CA PRO A 720 26.61 33.37 12.55
C PRO A 720 26.20 34.83 12.74
N GLY A 721 26.42 35.37 13.95
CA GLY A 721 26.07 36.75 14.30
C GLY A 721 24.60 37.00 14.66
N LYS A 722 23.74 35.97 14.72
CA LYS A 722 22.33 36.09 15.11
C LYS A 722 21.92 34.91 16.01
N ALA A 723 21.40 35.23 17.20
CA ALA A 723 20.84 34.23 18.10
C ALA A 723 19.61 33.54 17.50
N GLU A 724 19.26 32.39 18.06
CA GLU A 724 18.04 31.64 17.72
C GLU A 724 16.79 32.53 17.79
N GLY A 725 15.90 32.36 16.81
CA GLY A 725 14.62 33.05 16.72
C GLY A 725 13.51 32.40 17.55
N LEU A 726 12.28 32.74 17.21
CA LEU A 726 11.08 32.10 17.72
C LEU A 726 10.91 30.70 17.13
N VAL A 727 10.18 29.85 17.84
CA VAL A 727 9.80 28.50 17.40
C VAL A 727 8.39 28.55 16.79
N MET A 728 8.21 27.90 15.64
CA MET A 728 6.90 27.64 15.03
C MET A 728 6.25 26.41 15.67
N ILE A 729 6.66 25.20 15.28
CA ILE A 729 6.17 23.94 15.87
C ILE A 729 7.35 23.07 16.32
N PRO A 730 7.55 22.87 17.64
CA PRO A 730 8.66 22.08 18.12
C PRO A 730 8.51 20.60 17.77
N LEU A 731 9.64 19.93 17.55
CA LEU A 731 9.65 18.49 17.29
C LEU A 731 9.06 17.70 18.45
N THR A 732 8.41 16.61 18.10
CA THR A 732 7.79 15.68 19.04
C THR A 732 8.81 14.72 19.66
N ILE A 733 9.91 14.48 18.95
CA ILE A 733 11.12 13.77 19.39
C ILE A 733 12.31 14.66 19.05
N ASN A 734 13.07 15.08 20.06
CA ASN A 734 14.27 15.88 19.85
C ASN A 734 15.53 15.04 20.15
N PRO A 735 16.36 14.69 19.14
CA PRO A 735 17.56 13.87 19.34
C PRO A 735 18.63 14.54 20.22
N GLY A 736 18.56 15.86 20.44
CA GLY A 736 19.41 16.58 21.38
C GLY A 736 18.91 16.55 22.84
N ASN A 737 17.70 16.05 23.10
CA ASN A 737 17.12 15.96 24.43
C ASN A 737 17.43 14.61 25.11
N ALA A 738 17.96 14.63 26.34
CA ALA A 738 18.35 13.41 27.06
C ALA A 738 17.19 12.43 27.35
N ALA A 739 15.98 12.93 27.58
CA ALA A 739 14.81 12.07 27.80
C ALA A 739 14.39 11.37 26.50
N ASP A 740 14.42 12.07 25.38
CA ASP A 740 14.10 11.48 24.09
C ASP A 740 15.19 10.52 23.60
N GLN A 741 16.48 10.81 23.87
CA GLN A 741 17.57 9.83 23.65
C GLN A 741 17.35 8.52 24.42
N THR A 742 16.80 8.60 25.64
CA THR A 742 16.46 7.40 26.43
C THR A 742 15.32 6.61 25.81
N LYS A 743 14.30 7.30 25.25
CA LYS A 743 13.20 6.65 24.51
C LYS A 743 13.70 6.01 23.22
N LEU A 744 14.55 6.71 22.47
CA LEU A 744 15.12 6.22 21.21
C LEU A 744 16.00 4.98 21.44
N ALA A 745 16.80 4.97 22.51
CA ALA A 745 17.58 3.79 22.88
C ALA A 745 16.74 2.56 23.28
N ALA A 746 15.47 2.77 23.67
CA ALA A 746 14.52 1.72 24.01
C ALA A 746 13.53 1.40 22.88
N ALA A 747 13.61 2.11 21.75
CA ALA A 747 12.74 1.91 20.60
C ALA A 747 13.07 0.59 19.90
N ARG A 748 12.10 0.01 19.20
CA ARG A 748 12.36 -1.14 18.32
C ARG A 748 13.07 -0.65 17.06
N HIS A 749 14.09 -1.37 16.59
CA HIS A 749 14.80 -1.02 15.37
C HIS A 749 14.36 -1.89 14.19
N ARG A 750 14.26 -1.32 12.99
CA ARG A 750 14.02 -2.08 11.75
C ARG A 750 14.93 -1.61 10.64
N GLU A 751 15.20 -2.48 9.67
CA GLU A 751 15.93 -2.15 8.45
C GLU A 751 15.12 -2.55 7.21
N PHE A 752 14.96 -1.60 6.29
CA PHE A 752 14.36 -1.79 4.98
C PHE A 752 15.37 -1.43 3.90
N ILE A 753 15.76 -2.40 3.08
CA ILE A 753 16.74 -2.21 2.01
C ILE A 753 16.04 -2.23 0.65
N PHE A 754 16.00 -1.08 -0.01
CA PHE A 754 15.38 -0.87 -1.31
C PHE A 754 16.39 -1.12 -2.42
N GLY A 755 16.15 -2.08 -3.31
CA GLY A 755 17.08 -2.30 -4.42
C GLY A 755 16.56 -3.18 -5.55
N ARG A 756 17.51 -3.72 -6.32
CA ARG A 756 17.32 -4.74 -7.35
C ARG A 756 18.18 -5.95 -6.99
N SER A 757 17.67 -6.97 -6.29
CA SER A 757 18.39 -8.26 -6.10
C SER A 757 17.54 -9.42 -5.54
N ASP A 758 17.92 -10.63 -5.99
CA ASP A 758 17.63 -12.02 -5.56
C ASP A 758 16.18 -12.53 -5.38
N GLY A 759 15.21 -11.99 -6.14
CA GLY A 759 13.85 -12.55 -6.26
C GLY A 759 13.73 -13.64 -7.33
N THR A 760 12.82 -14.59 -7.14
CA THR A 760 12.58 -15.78 -8.00
C THR A 760 11.64 -15.56 -9.19
N ASP A 761 11.41 -14.32 -9.62
CA ASP A 761 10.29 -13.94 -10.50
C ASP A 761 10.60 -12.73 -11.43
N SER A 762 9.66 -12.42 -12.34
CA SER A 762 9.81 -11.56 -13.53
C SER A 762 9.90 -10.04 -13.28
N ALA A 763 9.86 -9.56 -12.03
CA ALA A 763 9.85 -8.13 -11.67
C ALA A 763 11.21 -7.67 -11.10
N PRO A 764 11.76 -6.51 -11.52
CA PRO A 764 13.14 -6.12 -11.19
C PRO A 764 13.34 -5.54 -9.78
N TRP A 765 12.30 -5.04 -9.11
CA TRP A 765 12.43 -4.29 -7.85
C TRP A 765 12.03 -5.08 -6.61
N THR A 766 12.87 -5.02 -5.57
CA THR A 766 12.64 -5.74 -4.30
C THR A 766 12.91 -4.86 -3.08
N ILE A 767 12.27 -5.22 -1.96
CA ILE A 767 12.59 -4.66 -0.64
C ILE A 767 12.97 -5.82 0.28
N LYS A 768 14.11 -5.70 0.98
CA LYS A 768 14.52 -6.61 2.05
C LYS A 768 14.11 -6.01 3.39
N THR A 769 13.68 -6.86 4.32
CA THR A 769 13.28 -6.45 5.66
C THR A 769 14.10 -7.22 6.69
N ASP A 770 14.72 -6.50 7.62
CA ASP A 770 15.43 -7.03 8.79
C ASP A 770 16.40 -8.18 8.44
N GLY A 771 17.34 -7.92 7.51
CA GLY A 771 18.33 -8.91 7.06
C GLY A 771 17.80 -10.07 6.20
N GLY A 772 16.48 -10.11 5.94
CA GLY A 772 15.82 -11.17 5.18
C GLY A 772 15.98 -11.10 3.66
N PHE A 773 15.26 -11.98 2.95
CA PHE A 773 15.22 -12.01 1.49
C PHE A 773 14.54 -10.78 0.91
N GLY A 774 14.93 -10.43 -0.32
CA GLY A 774 14.31 -9.36 -1.09
C GLY A 774 13.11 -9.89 -1.84
N PHE A 775 11.96 -9.25 -1.70
CA PHE A 775 10.75 -9.68 -2.37
C PHE A 775 10.10 -8.58 -3.23
N SER A 776 9.49 -9.00 -4.34
CA SER A 776 8.53 -8.22 -5.15
C SER A 776 7.22 -8.05 -4.38
N MET A 777 6.44 -7.01 -4.68
CA MET A 777 5.17 -6.75 -3.98
C MET A 777 4.19 -7.91 -4.16
N ASP A 778 3.67 -8.40 -3.05
CA ASP A 778 2.44 -9.19 -3.02
C ASP A 778 1.60 -8.62 -1.86
N PRO A 779 0.39 -8.08 -2.10
CA PRO A 779 -0.44 -7.48 -1.04
C PRO A 779 -0.86 -8.50 0.04
N ARG A 780 -0.69 -9.80 -0.23
CA ARG A 780 -0.92 -10.89 0.71
C ARG A 780 0.23 -11.12 1.67
N ARG A 781 1.37 -10.44 1.52
CA ARG A 781 2.55 -10.60 2.37
C ARG A 781 2.74 -9.42 3.31
N ILE A 782 2.89 -9.70 4.61
CA ILE A 782 3.13 -8.71 5.66
C ILE A 782 4.62 -8.70 6.03
N SER A 783 5.27 -7.55 5.90
CA SER A 783 6.71 -7.39 6.18
C SER A 783 7.00 -6.94 7.61
N ALA A 784 6.14 -6.09 8.20
CA ALA A 784 6.28 -5.59 9.57
C ALA A 784 4.91 -5.48 10.25
N ALA A 785 4.91 -5.62 11.58
CA ALA A 785 3.72 -5.51 12.41
C ALA A 785 3.99 -4.73 13.72
N PRO A 786 4.08 -3.38 13.66
CA PRO A 786 4.10 -2.56 14.88
C PRO A 786 2.79 -2.71 15.66
N GLN A 787 2.82 -2.43 16.97
CA GLN A 787 1.66 -2.60 17.85
C GLN A 787 1.20 -1.28 18.46
N LEU A 788 -0.12 -1.13 18.60
CA LEU A 788 -0.71 -0.10 19.46
C LEU A 788 -0.40 -0.39 20.95
N ALA A 789 -0.40 0.64 21.80
CA ALA A 789 -0.09 0.46 23.23
C ALA A 789 -1.22 -0.19 24.05
N SER A 790 -2.48 0.04 23.67
CA SER A 790 -3.67 -0.55 24.31
C SER A 790 -4.86 -0.49 23.33
N GLU A 791 -6.01 -1.08 23.67
CA GLU A 791 -7.28 -0.89 22.94
C GLU A 791 -7.96 0.43 23.31
N ALA A 792 -8.86 0.94 22.44
CA ALA A 792 -9.59 2.18 22.70
C ALA A 792 -10.52 2.09 23.91
N THR A 793 -10.47 3.11 24.77
CA THR A 793 -11.34 3.22 25.94
C THR A 793 -12.15 4.53 25.93
N ALA A 794 -13.25 4.55 26.68
CA ALA A 794 -14.10 5.73 26.85
C ALA A 794 -13.41 6.94 27.49
N ALA A 795 -12.23 6.78 28.09
CA ALA A 795 -11.48 7.83 28.80
C ALA A 795 -10.13 8.19 28.13
N GLY A 796 -9.86 7.67 26.92
CA GLY A 796 -8.53 7.73 26.30
C GLY A 796 -7.63 6.57 26.76
N PHE A 797 -6.36 6.62 26.38
CA PHE A 797 -5.41 5.51 26.56
C PHE A 797 -4.27 5.92 27.51
N SER A 798 -3.46 4.93 27.93
CA SER A 798 -2.15 5.17 28.55
C SER A 798 -1.05 4.52 27.70
N GLY A 799 -0.06 5.32 27.27
CA GLY A 799 1.08 4.87 26.47
C GLY A 799 1.02 5.32 25.00
N ASP A 800 2.18 5.63 24.40
CA ASP A 800 2.32 6.29 23.08
C ASP A 800 2.35 5.33 21.87
N GLY A 801 1.92 4.08 22.04
CA GLY A 801 2.12 3.02 21.04
C GLY A 801 3.56 2.52 20.98
N THR A 802 3.89 1.77 19.93
CA THR A 802 5.28 1.40 19.66
C THR A 802 6.00 2.59 19.02
N LEU A 803 7.06 3.08 19.68
CA LEU A 803 8.07 3.91 19.06
C LEU A 803 9.06 2.98 18.36
N GLU A 804 9.26 3.17 17.05
CA GLU A 804 10.26 2.43 16.28
C GLU A 804 11.27 3.39 15.64
N VAL A 805 12.49 2.90 15.44
CA VAL A 805 13.54 3.55 14.66
C VAL A 805 13.77 2.72 13.41
N TRP A 806 13.40 3.27 12.26
CA TRP A 806 13.53 2.57 10.97
C TRP A 806 14.74 3.09 10.22
N LYS A 807 15.57 2.17 9.76
CA LYS A 807 16.67 2.41 8.81
C LYS A 807 16.17 2.10 7.41
N ILE A 808 16.03 3.12 6.59
CA ILE A 808 15.73 3.01 5.16
C ILE A 808 17.04 3.13 4.41
N LYS A 809 17.38 2.11 3.63
CA LYS A 809 18.70 1.97 3.01
C LYS A 809 18.61 1.67 1.52
N ASN A 810 19.51 2.28 0.75
CA ASN A 810 19.71 1.96 -0.64
C ASN A 810 20.50 0.65 -0.78
N GLY A 811 19.92 -0.33 -1.45
CA GLY A 811 20.53 -1.63 -1.77
C GLY A 811 21.58 -1.58 -2.87
N GLY A 812 21.90 -0.40 -3.41
CA GLY A 812 22.94 -0.17 -4.41
C GLY A 812 22.44 -0.16 -5.86
N ASN A 813 23.37 -0.11 -6.81
CA ASN A 813 23.16 -0.10 -8.28
C ASN A 813 22.91 1.27 -8.96
N GLY A 814 23.16 2.40 -8.28
CA GLY A 814 23.11 3.73 -8.90
C GLY A 814 21.70 4.27 -9.12
N TRP A 815 20.75 3.87 -8.27
CA TRP A 815 19.35 4.29 -8.29
C TRP A 815 19.01 5.17 -7.11
N SER A 816 17.98 5.98 -7.31
CA SER A 816 17.46 6.89 -6.31
C SER A 816 15.99 6.59 -6.05
N HIS A 817 15.65 6.58 -4.77
CA HIS A 817 14.34 6.19 -4.26
C HIS A 817 13.87 7.26 -3.26
N PRO A 818 12.81 8.03 -3.54
CA PRO A 818 12.11 8.78 -2.51
C PRO A 818 11.17 7.80 -1.82
N VAL A 819 11.53 7.29 -0.65
CA VAL A 819 10.75 6.25 0.05
C VAL A 819 9.65 6.90 0.87
N HIS A 820 8.39 6.56 0.60
CA HIS A 820 7.24 6.98 1.37
C HIS A 820 6.83 5.89 2.37
N VAL A 821 6.58 6.31 3.62
CA VAL A 821 5.97 5.47 4.67
C VAL A 821 4.59 6.07 4.97
N HIS A 822 3.53 5.26 4.83
CA HIS A 822 2.17 5.71 5.12
C HIS A 822 1.95 6.00 6.61
N PHE A 823 0.76 6.52 6.95
CA PHE A 823 0.21 6.70 8.30
C PHE A 823 0.71 7.91 9.11
N GLU A 824 2.00 8.02 9.40
CA GLU A 824 2.54 9.10 10.24
C GLU A 824 3.90 9.59 9.75
N GLU A 825 4.19 10.85 10.08
CA GLU A 825 5.49 11.46 9.82
C GLU A 825 6.52 11.05 10.88
N GLY A 826 7.70 10.67 10.44
CA GLY A 826 8.86 10.40 11.30
C GLY A 826 9.82 11.60 11.42
N VAL A 827 10.65 11.60 12.46
CA VAL A 827 11.76 12.55 12.64
C VAL A 827 13.06 11.90 12.17
N ILE A 828 13.77 12.53 11.22
CA ILE A 828 15.08 12.03 10.79
C ILE A 828 16.10 12.21 11.92
N LEU A 829 16.73 11.12 12.33
CA LEU A 829 17.78 11.08 13.34
C LEU A 829 19.16 11.24 12.69
N SER A 830 19.39 10.52 11.59
CA SER A 830 20.66 10.55 10.88
C SER A 830 20.50 10.28 9.38
N ARG A 831 21.42 10.83 8.58
CA ARG A 831 21.66 10.48 7.17
C ARG A 831 23.11 10.06 7.03
N ASP A 832 23.37 8.83 6.58
CA ASP A 832 24.73 8.26 6.52
C ASP A 832 25.52 8.43 7.84
N GLY A 833 24.83 8.26 8.98
CA GLY A 833 25.40 8.46 10.32
C GLY A 833 25.72 9.92 10.69
N LYS A 834 25.33 10.90 9.88
CA LYS A 834 25.50 12.34 10.13
C LYS A 834 24.17 13.00 10.49
N ALA A 835 24.26 14.19 11.09
CA ALA A 835 23.07 15.01 11.35
C ALA A 835 22.37 15.39 10.02
N PRO A 836 21.03 15.45 9.99
CA PRO A 836 20.30 15.91 8.82
C PRO A 836 20.62 17.38 8.47
N PRO A 837 20.48 17.78 7.19
CA PRO A 837 20.66 19.17 6.76
C PRO A 837 19.63 20.10 7.41
N GLU A 838 19.87 21.40 7.41
CA GLU A 838 19.05 22.39 8.12
C GLU A 838 17.58 22.38 7.66
N TRP A 839 17.28 22.03 6.40
CA TRP A 839 15.91 21.91 5.88
C TRP A 839 15.16 20.62 6.26
N GLU A 840 15.79 19.69 6.97
CA GLU A 840 15.14 18.46 7.48
C GLU A 840 15.32 18.28 8.99
N LYS A 841 16.37 18.88 9.56
CA LYS A 841 16.68 18.86 10.99
C LYS A 841 15.57 19.40 11.87
N TRP A 842 14.82 20.40 11.36
CA TRP A 842 13.74 21.07 12.08
C TRP A 842 12.37 20.52 11.72
N ALA A 843 12.30 19.37 11.06
CA ALA A 843 11.08 18.88 10.45
C ALA A 843 10.77 17.43 10.82
N ARG A 844 9.48 17.10 10.79
CA ARG A 844 9.02 15.72 10.56
C ARG A 844 8.99 15.48 9.03
N LYS A 845 8.95 14.24 8.57
CA LYS A 845 8.89 13.84 7.15
C LYS A 845 8.11 12.55 6.97
N ASP A 846 7.48 12.37 5.82
CA ASP A 846 6.85 11.11 5.38
C ASP A 846 7.50 10.53 4.11
N VAL A 847 8.38 11.29 3.45
CA VAL A 847 9.17 10.84 2.30
C VAL A 847 10.67 10.99 2.58
N TYR A 848 11.42 9.91 2.40
CA TYR A 848 12.84 9.81 2.71
C TYR A 848 13.65 9.48 1.45
N ARG A 849 14.37 10.48 0.93
CA ARG A 849 15.27 10.28 -0.22
C ARG A 849 16.47 9.42 0.17
N ILE A 850 16.69 8.32 -0.55
CA ILE A 850 17.91 7.51 -0.56
C ILE A 850 18.42 7.36 -2.00
N GLY A 851 19.73 7.34 -2.23
CA GLY A 851 20.31 7.39 -3.57
C GLY A 851 21.68 8.06 -3.61
N PRO A 852 22.48 7.84 -4.67
CA PRO A 852 23.84 8.39 -4.82
C PRO A 852 23.88 9.91 -5.11
N ASP A 853 22.74 10.57 -5.21
CA ASP A 853 22.64 11.95 -5.68
C ASP A 853 23.07 12.98 -4.65
N LYS A 854 23.34 14.21 -5.11
CA LYS A 854 23.53 15.36 -4.23
C LYS A 854 22.24 15.63 -3.44
N ASP A 855 22.38 15.96 -2.15
CA ASP A 855 21.28 16.18 -1.18
C ASP A 855 20.42 14.92 -0.88
N SER A 856 20.98 13.73 -1.19
CA SER A 856 20.46 12.40 -0.84
C SER A 856 21.47 11.65 0.05
N SER A 857 21.12 10.44 0.50
CA SER A 857 21.98 9.58 1.34
C SER A 857 21.89 8.10 0.94
N GLU A 858 22.89 7.30 1.34
CA GLU A 858 22.82 5.83 1.18
C GLU A 858 21.84 5.22 2.20
N GLU A 859 21.78 5.78 3.41
CA GLU A 859 20.82 5.38 4.44
C GLU A 859 20.22 6.59 5.19
N VAL A 860 19.02 6.40 5.72
CA VAL A 860 18.30 7.33 6.60
C VAL A 860 17.79 6.56 7.80
N GLU A 861 18.08 7.04 9.00
CA GLU A 861 17.44 6.56 10.23
C GLU A 861 16.39 7.58 10.66
N MET A 862 15.15 7.12 10.85
CA MET A 862 14.04 7.95 11.33
C MET A 862 13.37 7.32 12.54
N ALA A 863 12.82 8.16 13.42
CA ALA A 863 11.96 7.73 14.51
C ALA A 863 10.49 7.96 14.14
N ILE A 864 9.67 6.91 14.22
CA ILE A 864 8.24 6.93 13.88
C ILE A 864 7.40 6.32 15.02
N ARG A 865 6.16 6.77 15.16
CA ARG A 865 5.21 6.28 16.17
C ARG A 865 3.97 5.72 15.49
N PHE A 866 3.41 4.66 16.09
CA PHE A 866 2.20 3.99 15.62
C PHE A 866 1.14 4.00 16.72
N ARG A 867 0.07 4.80 16.54
CA ARG A 867 -0.95 5.11 17.56
C ARG A 867 -2.33 5.29 16.93
N GLU A 868 -3.39 5.36 17.73
CA GLU A 868 -4.80 5.61 17.33
C GLU A 868 -5.53 4.59 16.44
N PHE A 869 -4.90 4.07 15.37
CA PHE A 869 -5.56 3.25 14.36
C PHE A 869 -4.75 1.99 14.03
N ALA A 870 -5.46 0.87 13.89
CA ALA A 870 -4.89 -0.39 13.46
C ALA A 870 -5.16 -0.61 11.96
N GLY A 871 -4.56 -1.65 11.39
CA GLY A 871 -4.89 -2.09 10.04
C GLY A 871 -3.70 -2.10 9.09
N THR A 872 -4.00 -2.28 7.81
CA THR A 872 -3.03 -2.46 6.74
C THR A 872 -2.60 -1.15 6.09
N TYR A 873 -1.29 -0.95 6.01
CA TYR A 873 -0.63 0.23 5.44
C TYR A 873 0.50 -0.17 4.48
N MET A 874 1.02 0.82 3.75
CA MET A 874 2.04 0.62 2.73
C MET A 874 3.34 1.37 3.03
N GLU A 875 4.45 0.86 2.49
CA GLU A 875 5.73 1.56 2.38
C GLU A 875 6.31 1.28 1.01
N HIS A 876 6.84 2.30 0.32
CA HIS A 876 7.30 2.13 -1.05
C HIS A 876 8.22 3.23 -1.56
N CYS A 877 8.89 2.94 -2.67
CA CYS A 877 9.54 3.98 -3.47
C CYS A 877 8.49 4.79 -4.23
N HIS A 878 8.47 6.10 -4.04
CA HIS A 878 7.57 7.02 -4.72
C HIS A 878 8.07 7.49 -6.09
N ASN A 879 9.19 6.94 -6.59
CA ASN A 879 9.31 6.80 -8.03
C ASN A 879 8.29 5.73 -8.42
N THR A 880 7.07 6.17 -8.75
CA THR A 880 5.89 5.31 -8.92
C THR A 880 6.08 4.26 -10.02
N GLN A 881 7.02 4.44 -10.94
CA GLN A 881 7.38 3.39 -11.90
C GLN A 881 8.15 2.23 -11.25
N HIS A 882 8.97 2.54 -10.23
CA HIS A 882 9.58 1.54 -9.36
C HIS A 882 8.50 0.87 -8.51
N GLU A 883 7.58 1.65 -7.92
CA GLU A 883 6.40 1.16 -7.17
C GLU A 883 5.58 0.14 -7.96
N ASP A 884 5.24 0.44 -9.22
CA ASP A 884 4.44 -0.41 -10.10
C ASP A 884 5.18 -1.68 -10.56
N SER A 885 6.50 -1.81 -10.31
CA SER A 885 7.32 -2.88 -10.92
C SER A 885 8.33 -3.61 -10.00
N SER A 886 8.23 -3.73 -8.69
CA SER A 886 7.10 -3.59 -7.75
C SER A 886 7.67 -3.22 -6.36
N MET A 887 8.26 -2.03 -6.22
CA MET A 887 9.02 -1.57 -5.05
C MET A 887 8.10 -1.03 -3.95
N LEU A 888 7.23 -1.90 -3.48
CA LEU A 888 6.13 -1.65 -2.56
C LEU A 888 6.05 -2.82 -1.59
N LEU A 889 5.75 -2.53 -0.31
CA LEU A 889 5.50 -3.56 0.70
C LEU A 889 4.31 -3.17 1.57
N ARG A 890 3.75 -4.19 2.22
CA ARG A 890 2.69 -4.05 3.20
C ARG A 890 3.23 -4.24 4.62
N TRP A 891 2.72 -3.45 5.55
CA TRP A 891 2.89 -3.62 6.99
C TRP A 891 1.54 -3.38 7.69
N ASP A 892 1.33 -4.03 8.82
CA ASP A 892 0.04 -3.99 9.54
C ASP A 892 0.24 -3.44 10.97
N ILE A 893 -0.50 -2.40 11.36
CA ILE A 893 -0.56 -2.01 12.77
C ILE A 893 -1.52 -2.98 13.49
N GLU A 894 -1.00 -3.70 14.48
CA GLU A 894 -1.76 -4.72 15.23
C GLU A 894 -2.31 -4.17 16.55
N HIS A 895 -3.46 -4.70 16.95
CA HIS A 895 -3.95 -4.53 18.32
C HIS A 895 -3.08 -5.35 19.31
N PRO A 896 -2.95 -4.89 20.58
CA PRO A 896 -2.26 -5.66 21.60
C PRO A 896 -2.85 -7.06 21.74
N GLY A 897 -2.00 -8.09 21.69
CA GLY A 897 -2.43 -9.49 21.80
C GLY A 897 -3.10 -10.06 20.55
N GLN A 898 -3.06 -9.36 19.41
CA GLN A 898 -3.50 -9.91 18.13
C GLN A 898 -2.54 -11.03 17.67
N PHE A 899 -3.08 -12.24 17.49
CA PHE A 899 -2.31 -13.39 16.99
C PHE A 899 -2.56 -13.64 15.50
N GLN A 900 -3.77 -13.35 15.03
CA GLN A 900 -4.25 -13.62 13.66
C GLN A 900 -3.83 -12.50 12.69
N LEU A 901 -3.56 -12.89 11.45
CA LEU A 901 -3.18 -11.95 10.38
C LEU A 901 -4.42 -11.39 9.69
N MET A 902 -4.34 -10.13 9.25
CA MET A 902 -5.42 -9.52 8.49
C MET A 902 -5.53 -10.11 7.08
N PRO A 903 -6.69 -10.63 6.62
CA PRO A 903 -6.80 -11.15 5.26
C PRO A 903 -6.69 -10.00 4.25
N THR A 904 -6.32 -10.36 3.03
CA THR A 904 -6.13 -9.42 1.95
C THR A 904 -7.41 -9.33 1.12
N PRO A 905 -7.97 -8.13 0.90
CA PRO A 905 -9.09 -7.96 -0.02
C PRO A 905 -8.64 -8.24 -1.47
N LEU A 906 -9.47 -8.95 -2.23
CA LEU A 906 -9.34 -9.19 -3.66
C LEU A 906 -10.59 -8.63 -4.37
N PRO A 907 -10.54 -7.39 -4.89
CA PRO A 907 -11.65 -6.81 -5.62
C PRO A 907 -11.86 -7.47 -6.99
N GLY A 908 -13.12 -7.60 -7.39
CA GLY A 908 -13.52 -8.01 -8.74
C GLY A 908 -14.90 -7.46 -9.11
N TRP A 909 -15.33 -7.69 -10.35
CA TRP A 909 -16.65 -7.24 -10.83
C TRP A 909 -17.84 -7.78 -10.03
N ASP A 910 -17.68 -8.90 -9.33
CA ASP A 910 -18.74 -9.50 -8.50
C ASP A 910 -18.75 -9.01 -7.04
N GLY A 911 -17.82 -8.12 -6.68
CA GLY A 911 -17.59 -7.64 -5.32
C GLY A 911 -16.19 -7.99 -4.83
N VAL A 912 -15.90 -7.68 -3.56
CA VAL A 912 -14.60 -7.94 -2.95
C VAL A 912 -14.66 -9.23 -2.13
N GLN A 913 -13.68 -10.10 -2.38
CA GLN A 913 -13.45 -11.33 -1.59
C GLN A 913 -12.21 -11.16 -0.71
N TYR A 914 -11.94 -12.14 0.15
CA TYR A 914 -10.77 -12.13 1.03
C TYR A 914 -9.98 -13.43 0.89
N VAL A 915 -8.66 -13.32 1.01
CA VAL A 915 -7.74 -14.46 1.10
C VAL A 915 -6.80 -14.30 2.29
N ASN A 916 -6.32 -15.44 2.80
CA ASN A 916 -5.37 -15.45 3.90
C ASN A 916 -4.07 -14.75 3.50
N SER A 917 -3.50 -14.02 4.45
CA SER A 917 -2.19 -13.38 4.30
C SER A 917 -1.08 -14.29 4.84
N ALA A 918 0.12 -14.12 4.31
CA ALA A 918 1.36 -14.68 4.84
C ALA A 918 2.20 -13.56 5.47
N ALA A 919 3.09 -13.89 6.40
CA ALA A 919 3.96 -12.93 7.05
C ALA A 919 5.42 -13.37 6.98
N LEU A 920 6.34 -12.42 6.92
CA LEU A 920 7.77 -12.69 7.07
C LEU A 920 8.08 -13.17 8.49
N PRO A 921 9.10 -14.02 8.72
CA PRO A 921 9.44 -14.50 10.05
C PRO A 921 9.74 -13.39 11.09
N THR A 922 10.23 -12.24 10.64
CA THR A 922 10.62 -11.07 11.46
C THR A 922 9.50 -10.03 11.62
N PHE A 923 8.30 -10.22 11.06
CA PHE A 923 7.28 -9.16 11.05
C PHE A 923 6.93 -8.60 12.45
N ARG A 924 6.89 -9.46 13.49
CA ARG A 924 6.66 -9.06 14.89
C ARG A 924 7.94 -8.84 15.73
N LYS A 925 9.12 -9.19 15.21
CA LYS A 925 10.40 -9.14 15.94
C LYS A 925 11.46 -8.40 15.11
N ALA A 926 12.11 -7.41 15.71
CA ALA A 926 13.29 -6.82 15.13
C ALA A 926 14.51 -7.76 15.23
N ASP A 927 15.40 -7.73 14.24
CA ASP A 927 16.78 -8.12 14.47
C ASP A 927 17.46 -6.97 15.22
N GLY A 928 17.80 -7.17 16.51
CA GLY A 928 18.57 -6.18 17.27
C GLY A 928 18.03 -5.72 18.63
N ASP A 929 17.28 -6.56 19.36
CA ASP A 929 17.19 -6.39 20.82
C ASP A 929 18.63 -6.46 21.39
N GLY A 930 19.19 -5.29 21.73
CA GLY A 930 20.61 -5.06 22.04
C GLY A 930 21.24 -6.01 23.06
N GLY A 931 21.71 -7.15 22.58
CA GLY A 931 22.42 -8.15 23.34
C GLY A 931 23.59 -8.71 22.55
N GLY A 932 24.73 -8.02 22.61
CA GLY A 932 26.03 -8.66 22.53
C GLY A 932 26.54 -9.03 21.14
N ASN A 933 27.63 -8.37 20.78
CA ASN A 933 28.63 -8.85 19.86
C ASN A 933 29.10 -10.25 20.29
N GLU A 934 28.46 -11.30 19.81
CA GLU A 934 29.02 -12.65 19.78
C GLU A 934 29.05 -13.06 18.32
N ASP A 935 30.27 -13.27 17.80
CA ASP A 935 30.55 -14.22 16.72
C ASP A 935 29.47 -15.31 16.75
N PRO A 936 28.66 -15.54 15.70
CA PRO A 936 27.51 -16.44 15.80
C PRO A 936 28.04 -17.80 16.22
N GLY A 937 27.99 -18.03 17.53
CA GLY A 937 28.54 -19.21 18.15
C GLY A 937 27.82 -20.36 17.51
N ASN A 938 28.58 -21.39 17.15
CA ASN A 938 28.06 -22.59 16.52
C ASN A 938 26.73 -22.99 17.18
N LYS A 939 25.64 -22.92 16.42
CA LYS A 939 24.30 -23.17 16.92
C LYS A 939 24.11 -24.69 17.01
N PRO A 940 23.47 -25.18 18.08
CA PRO A 940 23.18 -26.60 18.19
C PRO A 940 22.36 -27.11 17.00
N PRO A 941 22.62 -28.33 16.51
CA PRO A 941 21.80 -28.94 15.47
C PRO A 941 20.39 -29.24 16.00
N VAL A 942 19.42 -29.37 15.10
CA VAL A 942 18.04 -29.74 15.41
C VAL A 942 17.84 -31.22 15.06
N ALA A 943 17.62 -32.03 16.09
CA ALA A 943 17.28 -33.44 15.95
C ALA A 943 15.76 -33.62 15.87
N VAL A 944 15.27 -34.40 14.91
CA VAL A 944 13.86 -34.63 14.62
C VAL A 944 13.49 -36.09 14.94
N ASN A 945 12.29 -36.30 15.50
CA ASN A 945 11.84 -37.63 15.88
C ASN A 945 11.72 -38.59 14.68
N ASP A 946 12.08 -39.85 14.90
CA ASP A 946 11.98 -40.91 13.90
C ASP A 946 10.97 -41.98 14.29
N SER A 947 10.51 -42.73 13.29
CA SER A 947 9.77 -43.95 13.53
C SER A 947 10.10 -45.04 12.51
N ALA A 948 10.02 -46.29 12.95
CA ALA A 948 10.11 -47.44 12.07
C ALA A 948 9.37 -48.66 12.64
N ALA A 949 9.37 -49.76 11.91
CA ALA A 949 8.76 -51.00 12.36
C ALA A 949 9.64 -52.22 12.04
N THR A 950 9.63 -53.21 12.93
CA THR A 950 10.30 -54.51 12.71
C THR A 950 9.52 -55.65 13.38
N SER A 951 9.97 -56.87 13.18
CA SER A 951 9.42 -58.07 13.84
C SER A 951 10.42 -58.64 14.85
N ALA A 952 9.94 -59.42 15.81
CA ALA A 952 10.76 -60.13 16.79
C ALA A 952 11.98 -60.81 16.13
N GLY A 953 13.16 -60.63 16.74
CA GLY A 953 14.43 -61.22 16.30
C GLY A 953 15.03 -60.64 15.01
N LYS A 954 14.45 -59.60 14.39
CA LYS A 954 14.99 -58.97 13.19
C LYS A 954 15.53 -57.56 13.48
N PRO A 955 16.86 -57.36 13.57
CA PRO A 955 17.45 -56.04 13.70
C PRO A 955 17.13 -55.13 12.52
N ILE A 956 17.05 -53.83 12.77
CA ILE A 956 16.88 -52.78 11.75
C ILE A 956 17.95 -51.70 11.93
N VAL A 957 18.51 -51.24 10.82
CA VAL A 957 19.44 -50.11 10.78
C VAL A 957 18.67 -48.88 10.31
N LEU A 958 18.81 -47.78 11.04
CA LEU A 958 18.08 -46.53 10.86
C LEU A 958 19.09 -45.41 10.62
N ASN A 959 18.82 -44.60 9.60
CA ASN A 959 19.52 -43.35 9.39
C ASN A 959 18.74 -42.22 10.08
N VAL A 960 18.87 -42.16 11.41
CA VAL A 960 18.15 -41.19 12.24
C VAL A 960 18.57 -39.74 11.95
N LEU A 961 19.77 -39.52 11.40
CA LEU A 961 20.23 -38.17 11.05
C LEU A 961 19.68 -37.66 9.71
N ALA A 962 18.86 -38.44 8.99
CA ALA A 962 18.44 -38.12 7.63
C ALA A 962 17.51 -36.90 7.53
N ASN A 963 16.74 -36.65 8.60
CA ASN A 963 15.80 -35.55 8.77
C ASN A 963 16.31 -34.49 9.77
N ASP A 964 17.54 -34.62 10.25
CA ASP A 964 18.19 -33.68 11.17
C ASP A 964 18.93 -32.58 10.39
N THR A 965 18.99 -31.38 10.96
CA THR A 965 19.63 -30.22 10.31
C THR A 965 20.48 -29.42 11.28
N ASP A 966 21.62 -28.91 10.80
CA ASP A 966 22.40 -27.90 11.53
C ASP A 966 22.06 -26.49 11.00
N PRO A 967 21.57 -25.56 11.83
CA PRO A 967 21.20 -24.21 11.39
C PRO A 967 22.33 -23.43 10.71
N ASP A 968 23.58 -23.76 11.05
CA ASP A 968 24.77 -23.09 10.52
C ASP A 968 25.47 -23.93 9.43
N GLY A 969 24.90 -25.09 9.06
CA GLY A 969 25.43 -25.97 8.01
C GLY A 969 26.69 -26.76 8.38
N ASN A 970 27.00 -26.93 9.68
CA ASN A 970 28.19 -27.66 10.16
C ASN A 970 28.02 -29.19 10.06
N LEU A 971 28.01 -29.67 8.82
CA LEU A 971 27.87 -31.07 8.44
C LEU A 971 29.25 -31.76 8.29
N PRO A 972 29.34 -33.10 8.42
CA PRO A 972 28.25 -34.04 8.67
C PRO A 972 27.84 -34.12 10.15
N LEU A 973 26.56 -34.38 10.40
CA LEU A 973 26.05 -34.68 11.74
C LEU A 973 26.48 -36.09 12.18
N THR A 974 26.55 -36.27 13.50
CA THR A 974 26.82 -37.56 14.15
C THR A 974 25.83 -37.83 15.28
N VAL A 975 25.56 -39.10 15.57
CA VAL A 975 24.66 -39.52 16.67
C VAL A 975 25.43 -39.52 17.98
N SER A 976 24.94 -38.78 18.97
CA SER A 976 25.42 -38.79 20.35
C SER A 976 24.26 -38.98 21.33
N GLY A 977 24.55 -39.06 22.65
CA GLY A 977 23.49 -39.14 23.67
C GLY A 977 22.52 -40.32 23.56
N LEU A 978 22.88 -41.41 22.88
CA LEU A 978 21.98 -42.53 22.59
C LEU A 978 21.55 -43.26 23.88
N ALA A 979 20.29 -43.11 24.26
CA ALA A 979 19.66 -43.81 25.38
C ALA A 979 19.16 -45.19 24.94
N GLN A 980 19.14 -46.17 25.85
CA GLN A 980 18.53 -47.48 25.59
C GLN A 980 17.00 -47.41 25.74
N PRO A 981 16.24 -48.25 25.02
CA PRO A 981 14.83 -48.45 25.29
C PRO A 981 14.61 -49.14 26.65
N ASP A 982 13.37 -49.11 27.14
CA ASP A 982 13.00 -49.73 28.41
C ASP A 982 13.39 -51.22 28.48
N SER A 983 13.67 -51.69 29.71
CA SER A 983 14.15 -53.05 29.95
C SER A 983 13.21 -54.11 29.35
N GLY A 984 13.78 -55.00 28.53
CA GLY A 984 13.04 -56.06 27.84
C GLY A 984 12.46 -55.68 26.48
N MET A 985 12.60 -54.42 26.03
CA MET A 985 12.09 -53.93 24.75
C MET A 985 13.14 -53.89 23.63
N GLY A 986 14.23 -54.66 23.75
CA GLY A 986 15.34 -54.71 22.79
C GLY A 986 16.53 -53.85 23.20
N THR A 987 17.50 -53.67 22.29
CA THR A 987 18.70 -52.86 22.52
C THR A 987 19.02 -52.00 21.31
N VAL A 988 19.70 -50.88 21.53
CA VAL A 988 20.22 -50.01 20.45
C VAL A 988 21.72 -49.88 20.51
N SER A 989 22.35 -49.78 19.35
CA SER A 989 23.76 -49.42 19.21
C SER A 989 23.92 -48.43 18.05
N SER A 990 24.97 -47.60 18.10
CA SER A 990 25.29 -46.66 17.02
C SER A 990 26.73 -46.82 16.59
N ASN A 991 26.98 -46.61 15.29
CA ASN A 991 28.33 -46.50 14.73
C ASN A 991 28.76 -45.03 14.54
N GLY A 992 28.00 -44.08 15.09
CA GLY A 992 28.22 -42.63 15.01
C GLY A 992 27.42 -41.93 13.90
N THR A 993 26.89 -42.64 12.92
CA THR A 993 26.07 -42.05 11.83
C THR A 993 24.75 -42.77 11.59
N GLN A 994 24.65 -44.04 12.00
CA GLN A 994 23.44 -44.86 11.94
C GLN A 994 23.18 -45.54 13.28
N VAL A 995 21.91 -45.74 13.59
CA VAL A 995 21.47 -46.48 14.78
C VAL A 995 20.94 -47.85 14.36
N THR A 996 21.42 -48.90 15.01
CA THR A 996 20.88 -50.26 14.87
C THR A 996 20.03 -50.59 16.07
N TYR A 997 18.73 -50.82 15.86
CA TYR A 997 17.83 -51.35 16.87
C TYR A 997 17.68 -52.87 16.71
N THR A 998 17.90 -53.61 17.79
CA THR A 998 17.74 -55.07 17.86
C THR A 998 16.58 -55.42 18.78
N PRO A 999 15.43 -55.89 18.26
CA PRO A 999 14.31 -56.31 19.08
C PRO A 999 14.60 -57.62 19.81
N PRO A 1000 13.85 -57.97 20.87
CA PRO A 1000 13.92 -59.29 21.50
C PRO A 1000 13.69 -60.41 20.47
N ALA A 1001 14.39 -61.54 20.64
CA ALA A 1001 14.32 -62.68 19.72
C ALA A 1001 12.90 -63.25 19.58
N THR A 1002 12.09 -63.13 20.62
CA THR A 1002 10.69 -63.55 20.65
C THR A 1002 9.84 -62.48 21.34
N VAL A 1003 8.69 -62.15 20.76
CA VAL A 1003 7.74 -61.16 21.30
C VAL A 1003 6.36 -61.80 21.39
N ALA A 1004 5.79 -61.84 22.60
CA ALA A 1004 4.50 -62.48 22.87
C ALA A 1004 3.30 -61.63 22.43
N SER A 1005 3.44 -60.30 22.41
CA SER A 1005 2.41 -59.35 21.99
C SER A 1005 3.08 -58.10 21.41
N PRO A 1006 2.51 -57.45 20.38
CA PRO A 1006 3.11 -56.27 19.79
C PRO A 1006 3.35 -55.16 20.83
N PHE A 1007 4.47 -54.44 20.70
CA PHE A 1007 4.79 -53.30 21.54
C PHE A 1007 5.53 -52.23 20.74
N THR A 1008 5.64 -51.01 21.27
CA THR A 1008 6.48 -49.94 20.70
C THR A 1008 7.67 -49.70 21.61
N ALA A 1009 8.89 -49.99 21.14
CA ALA A 1009 10.12 -49.59 21.82
C ALA A 1009 10.38 -48.11 21.54
N SER A 1010 10.73 -47.35 22.58
CA SER A 1010 11.07 -45.94 22.47
C SER A 1010 12.47 -45.74 23.03
N PHE A 1011 13.33 -45.03 22.31
CA PHE A 1011 14.65 -44.61 22.77
C PHE A 1011 14.98 -43.23 22.19
N THR A 1012 16.04 -42.59 22.67
CA THR A 1012 16.38 -41.23 22.25
C THR A 1012 17.83 -41.06 21.84
N TYR A 1013 18.14 -40.06 21.02
CA TYR A 1013 19.50 -39.65 20.68
C TYR A 1013 19.59 -38.11 20.56
N LEU A 1014 20.81 -37.59 20.55
CA LEU A 1014 21.13 -36.20 20.23
C LEU A 1014 21.88 -36.18 18.90
N ALA A 1015 21.57 -35.20 18.04
CA ALA A 1015 22.41 -34.92 16.88
C ALA A 1015 23.59 -34.06 17.33
N ARG A 1016 24.79 -34.34 16.83
CA ARG A 1016 25.99 -33.55 17.11
C ARG A 1016 26.62 -33.08 15.81
N ASP A 1017 26.89 -31.79 15.72
CA ASP A 1017 27.50 -31.16 14.55
C ASP A 1017 29.02 -31.41 14.45
N ALA A 1018 29.61 -31.00 13.33
CA ALA A 1018 31.04 -31.16 13.06
C ALA A 1018 31.95 -30.33 13.99
N LYS A 1019 31.42 -29.34 14.70
CA LYS A 1019 32.12 -28.50 15.69
C LYS A 1019 31.92 -28.97 17.13
N GLY A 1020 31.12 -30.01 17.34
CA GLY A 1020 30.98 -30.74 18.59
C GLY A 1020 29.79 -30.32 19.47
N LEU A 1021 28.90 -29.45 19.01
CA LEU A 1021 27.68 -29.09 19.75
C LEU A 1021 26.56 -30.09 19.51
N GLU A 1022 25.79 -30.37 20.55
CA GLU A 1022 24.69 -31.34 20.54
C GLU A 1022 23.34 -30.63 20.53
N SER A 1023 22.35 -31.23 19.88
CA SER A 1023 20.98 -30.72 19.85
C SER A 1023 20.46 -30.44 21.26
N LEU A 1024 19.70 -29.36 21.44
CA LEU A 1024 19.27 -28.93 22.78
C LEU A 1024 18.28 -29.90 23.43
N ALA A 1025 17.53 -30.64 22.62
CA ALA A 1025 16.63 -31.70 23.06
C ALA A 1025 16.97 -32.99 22.32
N PRO A 1026 16.82 -34.16 22.98
CA PRO A 1026 16.99 -35.44 22.33
C PRO A 1026 15.77 -35.77 21.46
N ALA A 1027 16.02 -36.24 20.24
CA ALA A 1027 14.99 -36.79 19.38
C ALA A 1027 14.59 -38.18 19.86
N THR A 1028 13.30 -38.48 19.80
CA THR A 1028 12.72 -39.78 20.16
C THR A 1028 12.54 -40.63 18.92
N VAL A 1029 13.04 -41.87 18.98
CA VAL A 1029 12.85 -42.90 17.96
C VAL A 1029 11.84 -43.91 18.46
N SER A 1030 10.72 -44.05 17.75
CA SER A 1030 9.64 -45.00 18.07
C SER A 1030 9.65 -46.21 17.12
N ILE A 1031 9.89 -47.41 17.64
CA ILE A 1031 9.93 -48.64 16.86
C ILE A 1031 8.76 -49.55 17.22
N ALA A 1032 7.83 -49.75 16.28
CA ALA A 1032 6.78 -50.75 16.42
C ALA A 1032 7.36 -52.16 16.20
N VAL A 1033 7.26 -53.03 17.20
CA VAL A 1033 7.74 -54.42 17.15
C VAL A 1033 6.55 -55.38 17.18
N SER A 1034 6.38 -56.13 16.10
CA SER A 1034 5.37 -57.19 16.01
C SER A 1034 5.97 -58.58 16.31
N PRO A 1035 5.16 -59.55 16.77
CA PRO A 1035 5.57 -60.95 16.81
C PRO A 1035 6.08 -61.43 15.44
N ALA A 1036 7.03 -62.37 15.42
CA ALA A 1036 7.50 -62.96 14.17
C ALA A 1036 6.34 -63.64 13.44
N VAL A 1037 6.22 -63.39 12.13
CA VAL A 1037 5.21 -64.04 11.28
C VAL A 1037 5.52 -65.54 11.22
N GLN A 1038 4.54 -66.37 11.55
CA GLN A 1038 4.69 -67.83 11.48
C GLN A 1038 4.83 -68.25 10.00
N ALA A 1039 5.94 -68.88 9.64
CA ALA A 1039 6.16 -69.36 8.28
C ALA A 1039 5.23 -70.53 7.95
N ASP A 1040 4.39 -70.38 6.91
CA ASP A 1040 3.61 -71.48 6.35
C ASP A 1040 4.54 -72.46 5.62
N THR A 1041 4.24 -73.75 5.71
CA THR A 1041 4.89 -74.83 4.97
C THR A 1041 3.82 -75.66 4.27
N VAL A 1042 3.67 -75.39 2.98
CA VAL A 1042 2.81 -76.07 2.01
C VAL A 1042 3.61 -77.22 1.40
N VAL A 1043 3.01 -78.40 1.38
CA VAL A 1043 3.56 -79.59 0.73
C VAL A 1043 2.50 -80.14 -0.21
N VAL A 1044 2.88 -80.44 -1.45
CA VAL A 1044 2.02 -81.19 -2.38
C VAL A 1044 2.31 -82.68 -2.19
N SER A 1045 1.36 -83.42 -1.62
CA SER A 1045 1.51 -84.85 -1.34
C SER A 1045 1.24 -85.70 -2.58
N SER A 1046 0.30 -85.28 -3.44
CA SER A 1046 0.04 -85.93 -4.72
C SER A 1046 -0.59 -84.94 -5.70
N ALA A 1047 -0.16 -84.98 -6.96
CA ALA A 1047 -0.81 -84.27 -8.06
C ALA A 1047 -0.99 -85.25 -9.23
N SER A 1048 -2.24 -85.46 -9.66
CA SER A 1048 -2.52 -86.24 -10.87
C SER A 1048 -3.63 -85.64 -11.71
N VAL A 1049 -3.57 -85.89 -13.01
CA VAL A 1049 -4.62 -85.52 -13.97
C VAL A 1049 -4.98 -86.74 -14.81
N GLN A 1050 -6.28 -86.95 -15.04
CA GLN A 1050 -6.79 -88.07 -15.82
C GLN A 1050 -7.64 -87.56 -16.98
N LEU A 1051 -7.39 -88.08 -18.19
CA LEU A 1051 -8.25 -87.82 -19.34
C LEU A 1051 -9.56 -88.62 -19.22
N ARG A 1052 -10.67 -87.95 -19.47
CA ARG A 1052 -12.03 -88.49 -19.56
C ARG A 1052 -12.58 -88.29 -20.97
N SER A 1053 -13.73 -88.89 -21.27
CA SER A 1053 -14.40 -88.72 -22.56
C SER A 1053 -14.71 -87.24 -22.86
N ASN A 1054 -14.79 -86.89 -24.14
CA ASN A 1054 -15.08 -85.53 -24.64
C ASN A 1054 -14.07 -84.46 -24.20
N SER A 1055 -12.77 -84.79 -24.21
CA SER A 1055 -11.67 -83.86 -23.87
C SER A 1055 -11.83 -83.22 -22.48
N ARG A 1056 -12.37 -83.99 -21.53
CA ARG A 1056 -12.49 -83.58 -20.13
C ARG A 1056 -11.29 -84.07 -19.35
N TRP A 1057 -10.71 -83.22 -18.50
CA TRP A 1057 -9.57 -83.56 -17.67
C TRP A 1057 -9.94 -83.41 -16.21
N THR A 1058 -9.85 -84.49 -15.44
CA THR A 1058 -10.09 -84.45 -13.98
C THR A 1058 -8.75 -84.34 -13.27
N TRP A 1059 -8.59 -83.25 -12.53
CA TRP A 1059 -7.38 -82.89 -11.78
C TRP A 1059 -7.61 -83.18 -10.30
N GLU A 1060 -6.71 -83.93 -9.70
CA GLU A 1060 -6.71 -84.29 -8.27
C GLU A 1060 -5.37 -83.89 -7.67
N ILE A 1061 -5.38 -82.84 -6.84
CA ILE A 1061 -4.19 -82.33 -6.15
C ILE A 1061 -4.48 -82.30 -4.65
N VAL A 1062 -3.61 -82.92 -3.86
CA VAL A 1062 -3.74 -83.04 -2.41
C VAL A 1062 -2.43 -82.68 -1.75
N GLY A 1063 -2.49 -82.03 -0.59
CA GLY A 1063 -1.32 -81.68 0.19
C GLY A 1063 -1.63 -81.31 1.63
N THR A 1064 -0.63 -80.74 2.30
CA THR A 1064 -0.74 -80.19 3.66
C THR A 1064 -0.24 -78.75 3.70
N THR A 1065 -0.73 -77.99 4.67
CA THR A 1065 -0.20 -76.67 5.10
C THR A 1065 0.01 -76.72 6.60
N SER A 1066 1.05 -76.05 7.11
CA SER A 1066 1.28 -75.93 8.56
C SER A 1066 0.32 -74.93 9.23
N VAL A 1067 -0.43 -74.14 8.46
CA VAL A 1067 -1.35 -73.10 8.98
C VAL A 1067 -2.76 -73.31 8.45
N ALA A 1068 -3.68 -73.65 9.36
CA ALA A 1068 -5.09 -73.90 9.03
C ALA A 1068 -5.96 -72.64 9.06
N SER A 1069 -5.82 -71.82 10.11
CA SER A 1069 -6.69 -70.66 10.33
C SER A 1069 -6.28 -69.47 9.46
N GLY A 1070 -7.23 -68.89 8.73
CA GLY A 1070 -7.00 -67.71 7.87
C GLY A 1070 -6.21 -67.95 6.59
N ASN A 1071 -5.81 -69.20 6.30
CA ASN A 1071 -5.05 -69.56 5.10
C ASN A 1071 -5.96 -70.04 3.96
N SER A 1072 -5.54 -69.81 2.71
CA SER A 1072 -6.19 -70.39 1.52
C SER A 1072 -5.15 -70.87 0.51
N ILE A 1073 -5.44 -71.99 -0.16
CA ILE A 1073 -4.51 -72.64 -1.10
C ILE A 1073 -5.14 -72.60 -2.50
N ARG A 1074 -4.48 -71.92 -3.45
CA ARG A 1074 -4.88 -71.84 -4.86
C ARG A 1074 -3.95 -72.69 -5.72
N VAL A 1075 -4.50 -73.44 -6.68
CA VAL A 1075 -3.73 -74.31 -7.57
C VAL A 1075 -3.92 -73.88 -9.02
N SER A 1076 -2.82 -73.74 -9.75
CA SER A 1076 -2.81 -73.48 -11.19
C SER A 1076 -1.89 -74.46 -11.91
N THR A 1077 -2.03 -74.58 -13.22
CA THR A 1077 -1.21 -75.43 -14.09
C THR A 1077 -0.99 -74.76 -15.44
N ASN A 1078 0.01 -75.21 -16.19
CA ASN A 1078 0.12 -74.85 -17.60
C ASN A 1078 -0.50 -75.96 -18.44
N THR A 1079 -1.35 -75.59 -19.40
CA THR A 1079 -1.93 -76.48 -20.39
C THR A 1079 -1.30 -76.25 -21.76
N THR A 1080 -1.60 -77.12 -22.72
CA THR A 1080 -1.19 -76.96 -24.13
C THR A 1080 -1.67 -75.66 -24.79
N SER A 1081 -2.64 -74.94 -24.22
CA SER A 1081 -3.10 -73.63 -24.71
C SER A 1081 -2.76 -72.46 -23.77
N GLY A 1082 -1.90 -72.67 -22.78
CA GLY A 1082 -1.47 -71.64 -21.82
C GLY A 1082 -1.85 -71.91 -20.36
N PRO A 1083 -1.60 -70.96 -19.45
CA PRO A 1083 -1.88 -71.10 -18.03
C PRO A 1083 -3.37 -71.29 -17.73
N LEU A 1084 -3.68 -72.15 -16.77
CA LEU A 1084 -5.03 -72.46 -16.32
C LEU A 1084 -5.07 -72.44 -14.78
N ASP A 1085 -5.95 -71.61 -14.21
CA ASP A 1085 -6.26 -71.63 -12.78
C ASP A 1085 -7.27 -72.74 -12.50
N LEU A 1086 -6.91 -73.69 -11.64
CA LEU A 1086 -7.75 -74.82 -11.23
C LEU A 1086 -8.62 -74.48 -10.01
N GLY A 1087 -8.36 -73.35 -9.35
CA GLY A 1087 -9.17 -72.80 -8.27
C GLY A 1087 -8.63 -73.04 -6.85
N LEU A 1088 -9.49 -72.80 -5.85
CA LEU A 1088 -9.17 -72.93 -4.43
C LEU A 1088 -9.39 -74.35 -3.92
N ALA A 1089 -8.42 -74.90 -3.21
CA ALA A 1089 -8.53 -76.18 -2.54
C ALA A 1089 -9.40 -76.08 -1.27
N THR A 1090 -10.08 -77.17 -0.92
CA THR A 1090 -10.78 -77.30 0.37
C THR A 1090 -9.78 -77.66 1.46
N LEU A 1091 -9.75 -76.89 2.55
CA LEU A 1091 -8.90 -77.13 3.72
C LEU A 1091 -9.67 -77.85 4.83
N THR A 1092 -9.05 -78.88 5.40
CA THR A 1092 -9.55 -79.62 6.57
C THR A 1092 -8.50 -79.56 7.67
N ALA A 1093 -8.84 -78.94 8.80
CA ALA A 1093 -7.92 -78.76 9.92
C ALA A 1093 -7.43 -80.11 10.50
N SER A 1094 -6.21 -80.11 11.02
CA SER A 1094 -5.52 -81.23 11.67
C SER A 1094 -4.69 -80.72 12.85
N GLY A 1095 -4.19 -81.61 13.70
CA GLY A 1095 -3.47 -81.21 14.94
C GLY A 1095 -2.20 -80.37 14.75
N THR A 1096 -1.62 -80.33 13.55
CA THR A 1096 -0.36 -79.59 13.25
C THR A 1096 -0.46 -78.70 12.00
N GLY A 1097 -1.68 -78.35 11.56
CA GLY A 1097 -1.93 -77.59 10.33
C GLY A 1097 -3.25 -77.98 9.66
N ALA A 1098 -3.34 -77.95 8.33
CA ALA A 1098 -4.49 -78.48 7.59
C ALA A 1098 -4.06 -79.38 6.43
N ARG A 1099 -4.90 -80.37 6.09
CA ARG A 1099 -4.85 -81.06 4.80
C ARG A 1099 -5.66 -80.26 3.80
N TRP A 1100 -5.19 -80.12 2.58
CA TRP A 1100 -5.93 -79.45 1.52
C TRP A 1100 -6.08 -80.37 0.31
N LYS A 1101 -7.23 -80.27 -0.35
CA LYS A 1101 -7.55 -81.06 -1.55
C LYS A 1101 -8.27 -80.20 -2.59
N LEU A 1102 -7.84 -80.31 -3.84
CA LEU A 1102 -8.53 -79.82 -5.01
C LEU A 1102 -8.90 -80.98 -5.93
N SER A 1103 -10.18 -81.09 -6.27
CA SER A 1103 -10.70 -81.97 -7.29
C SER A 1103 -11.54 -81.14 -8.25
N VAL A 1104 -11.11 -81.00 -9.50
CA VAL A 1104 -11.81 -80.20 -10.51
C VAL A 1104 -11.77 -80.90 -11.85
N THR A 1105 -12.83 -80.76 -12.66
CA THR A 1105 -12.84 -81.27 -14.04
C THR A 1105 -12.95 -80.12 -15.01
N THR A 1106 -11.97 -79.97 -15.90
CA THR A 1106 -11.96 -78.97 -16.97
C THR A 1106 -12.27 -79.60 -18.33
N THR A 1107 -12.60 -78.78 -19.32
CA THR A 1107 -12.81 -79.20 -20.72
C THR A 1107 -11.77 -78.51 -21.60
N GLY A 1108 -11.30 -79.20 -22.65
CA GLY A 1108 -10.37 -78.65 -23.63
C GLY A 1108 -8.93 -79.12 -23.43
N SER A 1109 -8.00 -78.18 -23.30
CA SER A 1109 -6.55 -78.42 -23.36
C SER A 1109 -6.03 -79.24 -22.17
N GLY A 1110 -5.26 -80.28 -22.48
CA GLY A 1110 -4.57 -81.11 -21.49
C GLY A 1110 -3.31 -80.44 -20.91
N PRO A 1111 -2.67 -81.06 -19.90
CA PRO A 1111 -1.47 -80.52 -19.25
C PRO A 1111 -0.33 -80.29 -20.26
N ALA A 1112 0.47 -79.24 -20.04
CA ALA A 1112 1.69 -78.97 -20.78
C ALA A 1112 2.76 -80.04 -20.47
N SER A 1113 3.79 -80.16 -21.32
CA SER A 1113 4.93 -81.06 -21.10
C SER A 1113 6.20 -80.26 -20.78
N PRO A 1114 6.90 -80.51 -19.65
CA PRO A 1114 6.58 -81.49 -18.63
C PRO A 1114 5.36 -81.06 -17.76
N PRO A 1115 4.49 -82.00 -17.36
CA PRO A 1115 3.29 -81.68 -16.58
C PRO A 1115 3.65 -81.28 -15.16
N ALA A 1116 3.18 -80.10 -14.73
CA ALA A 1116 3.38 -79.57 -13.39
C ALA A 1116 2.18 -78.74 -12.91
N VAL A 1117 2.02 -78.65 -11.59
CA VAL A 1117 1.08 -77.75 -10.92
C VAL A 1117 1.83 -76.80 -10.01
N THR A 1118 1.37 -75.56 -9.94
CA THR A 1118 1.85 -74.55 -9.01
C THR A 1118 0.77 -74.29 -7.96
N VAL A 1119 1.16 -74.39 -6.70
CA VAL A 1119 0.30 -74.23 -5.53
C VAL A 1119 0.77 -73.02 -4.75
N LYS A 1120 -0.13 -72.07 -4.50
CA LYS A 1120 0.17 -70.83 -3.78
C LYS A 1120 -0.70 -70.70 -2.54
N SER A 1121 -0.06 -70.44 -1.40
CA SER A 1121 -0.71 -70.09 -0.13
C SER A 1121 -0.93 -68.58 -0.04
N ALA A 1122 -2.03 -68.17 0.60
CA ALA A 1122 -2.31 -66.77 0.92
C ALA A 1122 -1.26 -66.16 1.86
N LEU A 1123 -0.51 -67.00 2.59
CA LEU A 1123 0.59 -66.59 3.47
C LEU A 1123 1.95 -66.49 2.75
N GLY A 1124 1.95 -66.50 1.41
CA GLY A 1124 3.09 -66.11 0.58
C GLY A 1124 3.92 -67.26 0.01
N GLN A 1125 3.75 -68.50 0.48
CA GLN A 1125 4.52 -69.64 -0.04
C GLN A 1125 3.98 -70.14 -1.39
N THR A 1126 4.89 -70.42 -2.32
CA THR A 1126 4.58 -71.02 -3.62
C THR A 1126 5.39 -72.30 -3.81
N VAL A 1127 4.73 -73.39 -4.20
CA VAL A 1127 5.35 -74.70 -4.44
C VAL A 1127 4.95 -75.19 -5.83
N THR A 1128 5.91 -75.59 -6.65
CA THR A 1128 5.63 -76.26 -7.93
C THR A 1128 5.95 -77.74 -7.78
N ALA A 1129 5.00 -78.60 -8.18
CA ALA A 1129 5.13 -80.04 -8.08
C ALA A 1129 4.89 -80.71 -9.44
N PRO A 1130 5.60 -81.80 -9.76
CA PRO A 1130 5.34 -82.58 -10.96
C PRO A 1130 3.93 -83.18 -10.91
N LEU A 1131 3.25 -83.17 -12.05
CA LEU A 1131 1.88 -83.66 -12.20
C LEU A 1131 1.91 -84.99 -12.96
N SER A 1132 1.40 -86.05 -12.34
CA SER A 1132 1.31 -87.36 -12.99
C SER A 1132 0.08 -87.45 -13.89
N ILE A 1133 0.26 -87.79 -15.16
CA ILE A 1133 -0.85 -88.06 -16.08
C ILE A 1133 -1.25 -89.52 -15.91
N LYS A 1134 -2.52 -89.77 -15.57
CA LYS A 1134 -3.08 -91.11 -15.30
C LYS A 1134 -4.04 -91.56 -16.39
#